data_AF-A0A7K7TAH1-F1
#
_entry.id   AF-A0A7K7TAH1-F1
#
_cell.length_a   1.000
_cell.length_b   1.000
_cell.length_c   1.000
_cell.angle_alpha   90.00
_cell.angle_beta   90.00
_cell.angle_gamma   90.00
#
_symmetry.space_group_name_H-M   'P 1'
#
loop_
_entity.id
_entity.type
_entity.pdbx_description
1 polymer ?
#
loop_
_entity_poly.entity_id
_entity_poly.type
_entity_poly.pdbx_seq_one_letter_code
_entity_poly.pdbx_strand_id
1 'polypeptide(L)'
;SLQESHDHVLLDIPVTREQMNHYRAAAETAQSELAALSVKYDCAQSELLELRSSMISKEASFQELKTEAESYKENNARQMSRLLSLQTRIQEMEEELCMLSTSKNQAELIAQVAYKENSELKEELREQNAKLKKYLNECEENVTQASKISRKYEELLTQLSGFLDTDIREKEKLQDHLTSKVSEICKENLTLKDQVAALQEAMNVHEMESKASRETIMRLVSEVTKEKKKAAGYYQEMEKLSKDLDSAIIERQNLEMEIRNLQDKLTVSQKFLDTSKRELHSLKKSSMELDESLKSSRAESRTAQSSLESFKEQIATLLSSGPATVKPSEKAILERIQEINCKEESKQIMVFQLETQIAKLTEALEDQTRLYHEALERSRKAEKCSENFQDQLKHLEEELLTIDLMQDGLKLEKQKYLKFLEQLNEKMKLDSLAAEVGFDMNMDVILARVEQLVKLEGDAVIENKTVAYSLRRKLKTQKEKLESKELHMSLLRQKIAQLEEEKQVRTALAVERDEANLTVRKLHKMIERLQKQLDLAREMNTDLKAKLSETSELKIKTLEQNRTIEELSKSQGKLERMKEKAEKQLSSVKSELLLKERKATEDKEKNQNMLETVTSEMKVLKTTLAELSKRERQLADFREVVSRMLGLNIASLALPDYEIITRLDDLIHSHQHHCFPCVCLRHMSRTPEEQQGNIQLLH
;
A
#
# COMPACT_ATOMS: atom_id res chain seq x y z
N SER A 1 -89.63 -16.43 17.71
CA SER A 1 -90.13 -15.97 19.01
C SER A 1 -90.18 -14.46 18.97
N LEU A 2 -91.31 -13.91 19.39
CA LEU A 2 -91.73 -12.51 19.42
C LEU A 2 -92.21 -11.89 18.09
N GLN A 3 -93.50 -11.56 18.19
CA GLN A 3 -94.46 -11.02 17.27
C GLN A 3 -94.91 -9.71 17.92
N GLU A 4 -94.78 -8.59 17.22
CA GLU A 4 -95.45 -7.30 17.50
C GLU A 4 -95.67 -6.67 16.11
N SER A 5 -96.80 -6.87 15.43
CA SER A 5 -98.03 -6.07 15.55
C SER A 5 -97.77 -4.60 15.86
N HIS A 6 -97.69 -3.74 14.85
CA HIS A 6 -98.18 -2.36 14.89
C HIS A 6 -98.75 -2.01 13.51
N ASP A 7 -100.07 -1.92 13.46
CA ASP A 7 -100.83 -1.18 12.46
C ASP A 7 -100.32 0.27 12.40
N HIS A 8 -100.01 0.76 11.21
CA HIS A 8 -100.14 2.18 10.90
C HIS A 8 -100.56 2.38 9.44
N VAL A 9 -101.86 2.61 9.29
CA VAL A 9 -102.47 3.65 8.43
C VAL A 9 -101.82 3.80 7.05
N LEU A 10 -102.46 3.17 6.07
CA LEU A 10 -102.41 3.58 4.66
C LEU A 10 -102.89 5.03 4.56
N LEU A 11 -101.98 5.99 4.65
CA LEU A 11 -102.21 7.35 4.20
C LEU A 11 -101.98 7.34 2.69
N ASP A 12 -103.08 7.23 1.94
CA ASP A 12 -103.13 7.41 0.49
C ASP A 12 -102.86 8.90 0.20
N ILE A 13 -101.59 9.30 0.28
CA ILE A 13 -101.12 10.60 -0.16
C ILE A 13 -101.05 10.53 -1.68
N PRO A 14 -101.66 11.47 -2.43
CA PRO A 14 -101.43 11.54 -3.87
C PRO A 14 -99.99 11.99 -4.06
N VAL A 15 -99.07 11.02 -4.12
CA VAL A 15 -97.69 11.28 -4.52
C VAL A 15 -97.79 11.85 -5.92
N THR A 16 -97.55 13.15 -6.04
CA THR A 16 -97.52 13.83 -7.32
C THR A 16 -96.56 13.05 -8.23
N ARG A 17 -96.91 12.90 -9.51
CA ARG A 17 -96.10 12.17 -10.50
C ARG A 17 -94.62 12.60 -10.47
N GLU A 18 -94.38 13.85 -10.13
CA GLU A 18 -93.05 14.46 -9.92
C GLU A 18 -92.28 13.86 -8.74
N GLN A 19 -92.90 13.62 -7.58
CA GLN A 19 -92.25 12.98 -6.44
C GLN A 19 -91.87 11.52 -6.73
N MET A 20 -92.76 10.76 -7.40
CA MET A 20 -92.43 9.39 -7.82
C MET A 20 -91.29 9.36 -8.84
N ASN A 21 -91.25 10.31 -9.77
CA ASN A 21 -90.15 10.45 -10.72
C ASN A 21 -88.84 10.84 -10.04
N HIS A 22 -88.87 11.71 -9.01
CA HIS A 22 -87.69 12.05 -8.22
C HIS A 22 -87.13 10.87 -7.45
N TYR A 23 -87.96 10.08 -6.77
CA TYR A 23 -87.51 8.87 -6.08
C TYR A 23 -86.98 7.81 -7.04
N ARG A 24 -87.59 7.67 -8.23
CA ARG A 24 -87.08 6.78 -9.28
C ARG A 24 -85.71 7.22 -9.79
N ALA A 25 -85.53 8.50 -10.12
CA ALA A 25 -84.25 9.02 -10.57
C ALA A 25 -83.16 8.90 -9.51
N ALA A 26 -83.49 9.13 -8.23
CA ALA A 26 -82.58 8.93 -7.11
C ALA A 26 -82.19 7.44 -6.94
N ALA A 27 -83.15 6.52 -7.09
CA ALA A 27 -82.89 5.08 -7.04
C ALA A 27 -82.04 4.60 -8.23
N GLU A 28 -82.30 5.09 -9.44
CA GLU A 28 -81.50 4.80 -10.64
C GLU A 28 -80.07 5.34 -10.51
N THR A 29 -79.92 6.55 -9.95
CA THR A 29 -78.61 7.15 -9.65
C THR A 29 -77.87 6.31 -8.61
N ALA A 30 -78.52 5.92 -7.51
CA ALA A 30 -77.92 5.07 -6.49
C ALA A 30 -77.56 3.66 -7.03
N GLN A 31 -78.36 3.10 -7.93
CA GLN A 31 -78.04 1.84 -8.61
C GLN A 31 -76.84 1.98 -9.54
N SER A 32 -76.75 3.08 -10.29
CA SER A 32 -75.59 3.39 -11.15
C SER A 32 -74.32 3.60 -10.32
N GLU A 33 -74.43 4.30 -9.19
CA GLU A 33 -73.31 4.50 -8.26
C GLU A 33 -72.88 3.19 -7.60
N LEU A 34 -73.83 2.34 -7.20
CA LEU A 34 -73.53 1.01 -6.66
C LEU A 34 -72.84 0.13 -7.69
N ALA A 35 -73.31 0.12 -8.95
CA ALA A 35 -72.66 -0.61 -10.03
C ALA A 35 -71.24 -0.09 -10.31
N ALA A 36 -71.04 1.23 -10.32
CA ALA A 36 -69.72 1.83 -10.46
C ALA A 36 -68.78 1.48 -9.29
N LEU A 37 -69.30 1.41 -8.06
CA LEU A 37 -68.55 0.96 -6.89
C LEU A 37 -68.22 -0.53 -6.94
N SER A 38 -69.14 -1.38 -7.39
CA SER A 38 -68.88 -2.82 -7.59
C SER A 38 -67.78 -3.05 -8.62
N VAL A 39 -67.79 -2.34 -9.76
CA VAL A 39 -66.71 -2.43 -10.75
C VAL A 39 -65.38 -1.98 -10.16
N LYS A 40 -65.36 -0.88 -9.39
CA LYS A 40 -64.13 -0.42 -8.72
C LYS A 40 -63.63 -1.44 -7.69
N TYR A 41 -64.53 -2.07 -6.96
CA TYR A 41 -64.20 -3.13 -6.01
C TYR A 41 -63.60 -4.35 -6.71
N ASP A 42 -64.20 -4.81 -7.82
CA ASP A 42 -63.71 -5.94 -8.61
C ASP A 42 -62.35 -5.64 -9.26
N CYS A 43 -62.14 -4.41 -9.73
CA CYS A 43 -60.84 -3.94 -10.22
C CYS A 43 -59.79 -3.99 -9.10
N ALA A 44 -60.08 -3.40 -7.93
CA ALA A 44 -59.17 -3.41 -6.79
C ALA A 44 -58.88 -4.84 -6.28
N GLN A 45 -59.86 -5.73 -6.33
CA GLN A 45 -59.69 -7.14 -5.96
C GLN A 45 -58.78 -7.87 -6.95
N SER A 46 -58.93 -7.59 -8.25
CA SER A 46 -58.08 -8.14 -9.31
C SER A 46 -56.63 -7.67 -9.16
N GLU A 47 -56.43 -6.37 -8.91
CA GLU A 47 -55.12 -5.79 -8.61
C GLU A 47 -54.48 -6.42 -7.37
N LEU A 48 -55.25 -6.66 -6.30
CA LEU A 48 -54.75 -7.34 -5.11
C LEU A 48 -54.32 -8.79 -5.38
N LEU A 49 -55.03 -9.51 -6.23
CA LEU A 49 -54.65 -10.87 -6.63
C LEU A 49 -53.37 -10.87 -7.48
N GLU A 50 -53.23 -9.92 -8.39
CA GLU A 50 -52.04 -9.75 -9.21
C GLU A 50 -50.81 -9.34 -8.37
N LEU A 51 -51.00 -8.45 -7.40
CA LEU A 51 -49.93 -8.10 -6.46
C LEU A 51 -49.53 -9.29 -5.58
N ARG A 52 -50.49 -10.11 -5.14
CA ARG A 52 -50.19 -11.34 -4.38
C ARG A 52 -49.43 -12.37 -5.21
N SER A 53 -49.83 -12.60 -6.46
CA SER A 53 -49.13 -13.54 -7.34
C SER A 53 -47.72 -13.04 -7.67
N SER A 54 -47.57 -11.74 -7.91
CA SER A 54 -46.27 -11.08 -8.07
C SER A 54 -45.40 -11.24 -6.82
N MET A 55 -45.94 -11.02 -5.63
CA MET A 55 -45.22 -11.21 -4.36
C MET A 55 -44.75 -12.67 -4.18
N ILE A 56 -45.61 -13.65 -4.47
CA ILE A 56 -45.24 -15.08 -4.38
C ILE A 56 -44.12 -15.41 -5.37
N SER A 57 -44.18 -14.87 -6.60
CA SER A 57 -43.13 -15.08 -7.59
C SER A 57 -41.79 -14.46 -7.16
N LYS A 58 -41.84 -13.28 -6.53
CA LYS A 58 -40.65 -12.61 -5.99
C LYS A 58 -40.08 -13.37 -4.80
N GLU A 59 -40.91 -13.89 -3.91
CA GLU A 59 -40.48 -14.73 -2.79
C GLU A 59 -39.82 -16.02 -3.30
N ALA A 60 -40.37 -16.68 -4.32
CA ALA A 60 -39.75 -17.85 -4.93
C ALA A 60 -38.36 -17.53 -5.51
N SER A 61 -38.24 -16.44 -6.27
CA SER A 61 -36.94 -15.99 -6.81
C SER A 61 -35.93 -15.64 -5.71
N PHE A 62 -36.41 -15.10 -4.58
CA PHE A 62 -35.57 -14.80 -3.43
C PHE A 62 -35.06 -16.07 -2.75
N GLN A 63 -35.89 -17.10 -2.60
CA GLN A 63 -35.47 -18.39 -2.07
C GLN A 63 -34.45 -19.08 -2.98
N GLU A 64 -34.64 -19.01 -4.31
CA GLU A 64 -33.66 -19.50 -5.28
C GLU A 64 -32.31 -18.79 -5.11
N LEU A 65 -32.30 -17.45 -5.10
CA LEU A 65 -31.08 -16.66 -4.87
C LEU A 65 -30.42 -16.99 -3.52
N LYS A 66 -31.22 -17.26 -2.48
CA LYS A 66 -30.72 -17.64 -1.16
C LYS A 66 -30.01 -19.00 -1.21
N THR A 67 -30.62 -20.00 -1.84
CA THR A 67 -30.01 -21.33 -2.02
C THR A 67 -28.75 -21.26 -2.88
N GLU A 68 -28.74 -20.42 -3.92
CA GLU A 68 -27.55 -20.19 -4.74
C GLU A 68 -26.42 -19.55 -3.90
N ALA A 69 -26.74 -18.53 -3.09
CA ALA A 69 -25.79 -17.89 -2.19
C ALA A 69 -25.23 -18.86 -1.13
N GLU A 70 -26.05 -19.76 -0.60
CA GLU A 70 -25.61 -20.83 0.30
C GLU A 70 -24.67 -21.82 -0.41
N SER A 71 -24.96 -22.19 -1.67
CA SER A 71 -24.09 -23.04 -2.48
C SER A 71 -22.73 -22.39 -2.75
N TYR A 72 -22.67 -21.08 -2.99
CA TYR A 72 -21.42 -20.34 -3.16
C TYR A 72 -20.61 -20.32 -1.87
N LYS A 73 -21.26 -20.12 -0.71
CA LYS A 73 -20.59 -20.19 0.59
C LYS A 73 -19.99 -21.56 0.85
N GLU A 74 -20.72 -22.63 0.54
CA GLU A 74 -20.24 -23.99 0.70
C GLU A 74 -19.07 -24.28 -0.25
N ASN A 75 -19.18 -23.90 -1.52
CA ASN A 75 -18.09 -24.06 -2.48
C ASN A 75 -16.83 -23.28 -2.07
N ASN A 76 -17.00 -22.07 -1.55
CA ASN A 76 -15.88 -21.29 -1.02
C ASN A 76 -15.24 -21.97 0.21
N ALA A 77 -16.05 -22.53 1.12
CA ALA A 77 -15.54 -23.29 2.27
C ALA A 77 -14.77 -24.56 1.84
N ARG A 78 -15.26 -25.28 0.82
CA ARG A 78 -14.56 -26.44 0.24
C ARG A 78 -13.25 -26.03 -0.42
N GLN A 79 -13.23 -24.92 -1.16
CA GLN A 79 -12.00 -24.38 -1.76
C GLN A 79 -11.00 -23.95 -0.69
N MET A 80 -11.45 -23.29 0.38
CA MET A 80 -10.61 -22.90 1.52
C MET A 80 -10.01 -24.12 2.22
N SER A 81 -10.80 -25.18 2.43
CA SER A 81 -10.31 -26.44 3.01
C SER A 81 -9.26 -27.13 2.12
N ARG A 82 -9.45 -27.11 0.80
CA ARG A 82 -8.43 -27.60 -0.15
C ARG A 82 -7.16 -26.77 -0.12
N LEU A 83 -7.28 -25.43 -0.07
CA LEU A 83 -6.12 -24.55 0.04
C LEU A 83 -5.34 -24.81 1.32
N LEU A 84 -6.02 -24.95 2.47
CA LEU A 84 -5.38 -25.30 3.73
C LEU A 84 -4.66 -26.64 3.66
N SER A 85 -5.30 -27.67 3.10
CA SER A 85 -4.67 -28.98 2.92
C SER A 85 -3.43 -28.93 2.02
N LEU A 86 -3.47 -28.14 0.94
CA LEU A 86 -2.32 -27.94 0.05
C LEU A 86 -1.19 -27.16 0.74
N GLN A 87 -1.53 -26.14 1.52
CA GLN A 87 -0.56 -25.38 2.32
C GLN A 87 0.13 -26.28 3.35
N THR A 88 -0.62 -27.11 4.08
CA THR A 88 -0.05 -28.10 5.00
C THR A 88 0.88 -29.05 4.28
N ARG A 89 0.51 -29.54 3.09
CA ARG A 89 1.36 -30.45 2.32
C ARG A 89 2.65 -29.78 1.84
N ILE A 90 2.60 -28.51 1.43
CA ILE A 90 3.79 -27.74 1.06
C ILE A 90 4.71 -27.61 2.26
N GLN A 91 4.18 -27.26 3.44
CA GLN A 91 4.95 -27.14 4.66
C GLN A 91 5.62 -28.47 5.05
N GLU A 92 4.90 -29.58 4.97
CA GLU A 92 5.48 -30.92 5.18
C GLU A 92 6.64 -31.20 4.23
N MET A 93 6.50 -30.89 2.94
CA MET A 93 7.58 -31.08 1.97
C MET A 93 8.77 -30.13 2.20
N GLU A 94 8.54 -28.90 2.67
CA GLU A 94 9.60 -27.96 3.06
C GLU A 94 10.38 -28.48 4.27
N GLU A 95 9.68 -29.03 5.27
CA GLU A 95 10.28 -29.68 6.44
C GLU A 95 11.10 -30.91 6.02
N GLU A 96 10.56 -31.77 5.14
CA GLU A 96 11.28 -32.90 4.56
C GLU A 96 12.56 -32.46 3.81
N LEU A 97 12.49 -31.39 3.00
CA LEU A 97 13.64 -30.84 2.29
C LEU A 97 14.69 -30.27 3.23
N CYS A 98 14.27 -29.62 4.32
CA CYS A 98 15.18 -29.13 5.36
C CYS A 98 15.92 -30.29 6.03
N MET A 99 15.20 -31.34 6.42
CA MET A 99 15.79 -32.56 6.97
C MET A 99 16.75 -33.23 5.99
N LEU A 100 16.41 -33.27 4.70
CA LEU A 100 17.26 -33.84 3.67
C LEU A 100 18.51 -33.00 3.41
N SER A 101 18.41 -31.67 3.48
CA SER A 101 19.54 -30.75 3.38
C SER A 101 20.51 -30.89 4.55
N THR A 102 20.00 -30.95 5.78
CA THR A 102 20.83 -31.19 6.96
C THR A 102 21.54 -32.55 6.91
N SER A 103 20.82 -33.61 6.51
CA SER A 103 21.40 -34.93 6.29
C SER A 103 22.48 -34.93 5.19
N LYS A 104 22.25 -34.22 4.08
CA LYS A 104 23.24 -34.08 3.00
C LYS A 104 24.50 -33.38 3.50
N ASN A 105 24.35 -32.25 4.20
CA ASN A 105 25.48 -31.48 4.74
C ASN A 105 26.29 -32.33 5.72
N GLN A 106 25.61 -33.14 6.54
CA GLN A 106 26.27 -34.06 7.46
C GLN A 106 27.03 -35.18 6.72
N ALA A 107 26.44 -35.77 5.67
CA ALA A 107 27.11 -36.78 4.85
C ALA A 107 28.32 -36.19 4.10
N GLU A 108 28.23 -34.96 3.61
CA GLU A 108 29.31 -34.24 2.94
C GLU A 108 30.47 -33.94 3.91
N LEU A 109 30.17 -33.54 5.14
CA LEU A 109 31.18 -33.36 6.20
C LEU A 109 31.90 -34.67 6.52
N ILE A 110 31.16 -35.77 6.68
CA ILE A 110 31.73 -37.11 6.92
C ILE A 110 32.64 -37.52 5.75
N ALA A 111 32.20 -37.30 4.52
CA ALA A 111 33.01 -37.59 3.34
C ALA A 111 34.29 -36.74 3.32
N GLN A 112 34.21 -35.44 3.64
CA GLN A 112 35.37 -34.54 3.67
C GLN A 112 36.40 -34.96 4.73
N VAL A 113 35.94 -35.37 5.91
CA VAL A 113 36.81 -35.93 6.97
C VAL A 113 37.50 -37.19 6.47
N ALA A 114 36.75 -38.14 5.90
CA ALA A 114 37.31 -39.38 5.35
C ALA A 114 38.32 -39.11 4.21
N TYR A 115 38.07 -38.13 3.36
CA TYR A 115 39.03 -37.72 2.32
C TYR A 115 40.33 -37.17 2.90
N LYS A 116 40.24 -36.38 3.97
CA LYS A 116 41.40 -35.81 4.65
C LYS A 116 42.24 -36.91 5.31
N GLU A 117 41.59 -37.80 6.06
CA GLU A 117 42.25 -38.97 6.68
C GLU A 117 42.92 -39.86 5.63
N ASN A 118 42.26 -40.11 4.49
CA ASN A 118 42.83 -40.91 3.40
C ASN A 118 44.05 -40.22 2.74
N SER A 119 44.05 -38.89 2.67
CA SER A 119 45.21 -38.11 2.20
C SER A 119 46.39 -38.17 3.17
N GLU A 120 46.12 -38.07 4.48
CA GLU A 120 47.12 -38.18 5.55
C GLU A 120 47.74 -39.58 5.55
N LEU A 121 46.92 -40.64 5.49
CA LEU A 121 47.38 -42.03 5.37
C LEU A 121 48.22 -42.27 4.11
N LYS A 122 47.87 -41.65 2.97
CA LYS A 122 48.69 -41.72 1.75
C LYS A 122 50.04 -41.03 1.90
N GLU A 123 50.13 -39.96 2.69
CA GLU A 123 51.39 -39.27 2.96
C GLU A 123 52.26 -40.10 3.91
N GLU A 124 51.69 -40.65 4.99
CA GLU A 124 52.39 -41.58 5.87
C GLU A 124 52.89 -42.81 5.11
N LEU A 125 52.07 -43.39 4.22
CA LEU A 125 52.49 -44.52 3.38
C LEU A 125 53.68 -44.13 2.50
N ARG A 126 53.69 -42.92 1.91
CA ARG A 126 54.82 -42.41 1.10
C ARG A 126 56.07 -42.23 1.96
N GLU A 127 55.95 -41.69 3.16
CA GLU A 127 57.06 -41.49 4.08
C GLU A 127 57.66 -42.84 4.55
N GLN A 128 56.81 -43.80 4.93
CA GLN A 128 57.24 -45.14 5.31
C GLN A 128 57.91 -45.87 4.15
N ASN A 129 57.38 -45.75 2.93
CA ASN A 129 58.00 -46.35 1.75
C ASN A 129 59.37 -45.70 1.43
N ALA A 130 59.52 -44.39 1.64
CA ALA A 130 60.81 -43.70 1.52
C ALA A 130 61.81 -44.17 2.58
N LYS A 131 61.39 -44.35 3.83
CA LYS A 131 62.21 -44.93 4.91
C LYS A 131 62.64 -46.36 4.57
N LEU A 132 61.71 -47.18 4.09
CA LEU A 132 61.98 -48.57 3.70
C LEU A 132 63.00 -48.66 2.56
N LYS A 133 62.88 -47.80 1.56
CA LYS A 133 63.85 -47.69 0.45
C LYS A 133 65.23 -47.24 0.93
N LYS A 134 65.29 -46.33 1.91
CA LYS A 134 66.55 -45.92 2.54
C LYS A 134 67.22 -47.08 3.28
N TYR A 135 66.46 -47.82 4.09
CA TYR A 135 66.98 -49.01 4.79
C TYR A 135 67.44 -50.12 3.84
N LEU A 136 66.75 -50.31 2.71
CA LEU A 136 67.17 -51.25 1.68
C LEU A 136 68.56 -50.89 1.13
N ASN A 137 68.76 -49.61 0.79
CA ASN A 137 70.05 -49.11 0.27
C ASN A 137 71.18 -49.23 1.32
N GLU A 138 70.90 -48.88 2.59
CA GLU A 138 71.88 -49.03 3.69
C GLU A 138 72.25 -50.51 3.91
N CYS A 139 71.30 -51.45 3.79
CA CYS A 139 71.58 -52.88 3.86
C CYS A 139 72.46 -53.37 2.71
N GLU A 140 72.19 -52.93 1.47
CA GLU A 140 73.00 -53.27 0.31
C GLU A 140 74.45 -52.75 0.46
N GLU A 141 74.64 -51.51 0.93
CA GLU A 141 75.95 -50.92 1.19
C GLU A 141 76.72 -51.70 2.27
N ASN A 142 76.07 -52.07 3.38
CA ASN A 142 76.69 -52.83 4.47
C ASN A 142 77.18 -54.22 4.02
N VAL A 143 76.43 -54.90 3.15
CA VAL A 143 76.84 -56.21 2.57
C VAL A 143 78.10 -56.06 1.70
N THR A 144 78.23 -54.96 0.94
CA THR A 144 79.44 -54.70 0.15
C THR A 144 80.66 -54.31 0.99
N GLN A 145 80.46 -53.79 2.20
CA GLN A 145 81.53 -53.41 3.11
C GLN A 145 82.04 -54.61 3.93
N ALA A 146 81.15 -55.50 4.37
CA ALA A 146 81.50 -56.73 5.08
C ALA A 146 82.39 -57.67 4.24
N SER A 147 82.08 -57.81 2.94
CA SER A 147 82.88 -58.63 2.01
C SER A 147 84.32 -58.13 1.81
N LYS A 148 84.59 -56.83 2.00
CA LYS A 148 85.93 -56.24 1.91
C LYS A 148 86.80 -56.49 3.15
N ILE A 149 86.19 -56.65 4.32
CA ILE A 149 86.90 -56.85 5.60
C ILE A 149 87.35 -58.30 5.76
N SER A 150 86.53 -59.27 5.35
CA SER A 150 86.86 -60.70 5.41
C SER A 150 88.15 -61.04 4.67
N ARG A 151 88.37 -60.43 3.50
CA ARG A 151 89.54 -60.66 2.65
C ARG A 151 90.87 -60.21 3.27
N LYS A 152 90.84 -59.20 4.15
CA LYS A 152 92.05 -58.65 4.80
C LYS A 152 92.51 -59.46 6.01
N TYR A 153 91.59 -60.18 6.65
CA TYR A 153 91.90 -60.99 7.85
C TYR A 153 92.61 -62.31 7.49
N GLU A 154 92.36 -62.85 6.30
CA GLU A 154 93.01 -64.07 5.79
C GLU A 154 94.50 -63.88 5.46
N GLU A 155 94.91 -62.67 5.07
CA GLU A 155 96.30 -62.33 4.70
C GLU A 155 97.22 -62.13 5.92
N LEU A 156 96.65 -61.80 7.10
CA LEU A 156 97.41 -61.53 8.33
C LEU A 156 97.82 -62.79 9.10
N LEU A 157 97.05 -63.88 9.00
CA LEU A 157 97.33 -65.13 9.71
C LEU A 157 98.52 -65.89 9.13
N THR A 158 98.89 -65.65 7.87
CA THR A 158 99.99 -66.33 7.19
C THR A 158 101.38 -65.77 7.53
N GLN A 159 101.47 -64.57 8.14
CA GLN A 159 102.74 -63.90 8.43
C GLN A 159 103.27 -64.15 9.86
N LEU A 160 102.43 -64.60 10.79
CA LEU A 160 102.76 -64.69 12.22
C LEU A 160 103.42 -66.03 12.64
N SER A 161 103.41 -67.05 11.78
CA SER A 161 103.95 -68.38 12.09
C SER A 161 105.47 -68.54 11.85
N GLY A 162 106.14 -67.53 11.27
CA GLY A 162 107.54 -67.62 10.86
C GLY A 162 108.61 -67.15 11.86
N PHE A 163 108.25 -66.57 13.01
CA PHE A 163 109.18 -65.70 13.77
C PHE A 163 109.85 -66.25 15.04
N LEU A 164 109.56 -67.46 15.54
CA LEU A 164 109.96 -67.83 16.92
C LEU A 164 110.67 -69.17 17.12
N ASP A 165 111.70 -69.49 16.33
CA ASP A 165 112.53 -70.69 16.54
C ASP A 165 113.95 -70.33 17.05
N THR A 166 114.33 -70.74 18.28
CA THR A 166 115.72 -71.06 18.71
C THR A 166 115.84 -71.50 20.18
N ASP A 167 116.67 -72.52 20.44
CA ASP A 167 117.42 -72.72 21.70
C ASP A 167 118.86 -73.20 21.40
N ILE A 168 119.81 -72.79 22.25
CA ILE A 168 121.26 -73.06 22.17
C ILE A 168 121.68 -73.75 23.46
N ARG A 169 122.52 -74.78 23.40
CA ARG A 169 123.43 -75.10 24.52
C ARG A 169 124.65 -75.91 24.10
N GLU A 170 125.82 -75.45 24.51
CA GLU A 170 126.76 -76.18 25.36
C GLU A 170 128.02 -75.32 25.66
N LYS A 171 128.42 -75.21 26.94
CA LYS A 171 129.73 -75.65 27.50
C LYS A 171 130.15 -74.95 28.80
N GLU A 172 130.94 -75.70 29.57
CA GLU A 172 131.39 -75.54 30.96
C GLU A 172 132.56 -74.57 31.20
N LYS A 173 132.48 -73.78 32.28
CA LYS A 173 133.44 -73.71 33.43
C LYS A 173 132.97 -72.60 34.39
N LEU A 174 132.40 -73.01 35.53
CA LEU A 174 131.50 -72.22 36.38
C LEU A 174 132.15 -71.20 37.35
N GLN A 175 133.44 -71.29 37.65
CA GLN A 175 133.98 -70.61 38.84
C GLN A 175 134.49 -69.18 38.58
N ASP A 176 135.06 -68.91 37.41
CA ASP A 176 135.38 -67.54 36.97
C ASP A 176 134.10 -66.77 36.56
N HIS A 177 133.05 -67.50 36.20
CA HIS A 177 131.73 -66.95 35.90
C HIS A 177 131.07 -66.35 37.14
N LEU A 178 131.24 -66.97 38.32
CA LEU A 178 130.65 -66.53 39.58
C LEU A 178 131.26 -65.22 40.09
N THR A 179 132.56 -65.02 40.00
CA THR A 179 133.21 -63.77 40.44
C THR A 179 132.91 -62.62 39.48
N SER A 180 132.82 -62.91 38.17
CA SER A 180 132.27 -61.98 37.18
C SER A 180 130.81 -61.63 37.51
N LYS A 181 129.99 -62.62 37.86
CA LYS A 181 128.57 -62.44 38.23
C LYS A 181 128.39 -61.55 39.45
N VAL A 182 129.24 -61.67 40.48
CA VAL A 182 129.12 -60.81 41.67
C VAL A 182 129.50 -59.37 41.35
N SER A 183 130.51 -59.14 40.51
CA SER A 183 130.86 -57.80 40.04
C SER A 183 129.80 -57.19 39.10
N GLU A 184 129.13 -58.02 38.28
CA GLU A 184 127.93 -57.64 37.52
C GLU A 184 126.81 -57.24 38.47
N ILE A 185 126.50 -58.06 39.48
CA ILE A 185 125.41 -57.83 40.44
C ILE A 185 125.64 -56.55 41.25
N CYS A 186 126.89 -56.20 41.62
CA CYS A 186 127.18 -54.94 42.31
C CYS A 186 127.00 -53.71 41.39
N LYS A 187 127.36 -53.82 40.11
CA LYS A 187 127.07 -52.76 39.12
C LYS A 187 125.58 -52.67 38.85
N GLU A 188 124.89 -53.80 38.72
CA GLU A 188 123.44 -53.89 38.59
C GLU A 188 122.74 -53.24 39.79
N ASN A 189 123.22 -53.46 41.02
CA ASN A 189 122.64 -52.84 42.22
C ASN A 189 122.76 -51.31 42.23
N LEU A 190 123.90 -50.77 41.79
CA LEU A 190 124.06 -49.33 41.61
C LEU A 190 123.10 -48.80 40.52
N THR A 191 123.02 -49.48 39.38
CA THR A 191 122.07 -49.09 38.32
C THR A 191 120.61 -49.23 38.75
N LEU A 192 120.27 -50.22 39.56
CA LEU A 192 118.93 -50.41 40.12
C LEU A 192 118.59 -49.32 41.13
N LYS A 193 119.57 -48.88 41.93
CA LYS A 193 119.39 -47.76 42.87
C LYS A 193 119.15 -46.44 42.13
N ASP A 194 119.88 -46.20 41.04
CA ASP A 194 119.65 -45.06 40.17
C ASP A 194 118.29 -45.16 39.44
N GLN A 195 117.88 -46.37 39.01
CA GLN A 195 116.55 -46.63 38.44
C GLN A 195 115.43 -46.39 39.46
N VAL A 196 115.61 -46.79 40.71
CA VAL A 196 114.63 -46.54 41.78
C VAL A 196 114.51 -45.05 42.08
N ALA A 197 115.62 -44.30 42.10
CA ALA A 197 115.58 -42.85 42.25
C ALA A 197 114.85 -42.18 41.06
N ALA A 198 115.15 -42.60 39.83
CA ALA A 198 114.46 -42.10 38.64
C ALA A 198 112.96 -42.45 38.62
N LEU A 199 112.58 -43.65 39.07
CA LEU A 199 111.18 -44.06 39.20
C LEU A 199 110.45 -43.29 40.31
N GLN A 200 111.13 -43.00 41.42
CA GLN A 200 110.56 -42.18 42.50
C GLN A 200 110.32 -40.73 42.05
N GLU A 201 111.25 -40.14 41.29
CA GLU A 201 111.06 -38.84 40.67
C GLU A 201 109.93 -38.85 39.63
N ALA A 202 109.87 -39.86 38.76
CA ALA A 202 108.78 -40.03 37.80
C ALA A 202 107.41 -40.21 38.49
N MET A 203 107.35 -40.94 39.60
CA MET A 203 106.13 -41.11 40.39
C MET A 203 105.69 -39.79 41.02
N ASN A 204 106.62 -39.00 41.55
CA ASN A 204 106.33 -37.68 42.11
C ASN A 204 105.83 -36.71 41.01
N VAL A 205 106.47 -36.71 39.83
CA VAL A 205 106.02 -35.93 38.66
C VAL A 205 104.61 -36.35 38.24
N HIS A 206 104.34 -37.66 38.12
CA HIS A 206 103.01 -38.16 37.78
C HIS A 206 101.95 -37.83 38.86
N GLU A 207 102.31 -37.83 40.15
CA GLU A 207 101.39 -37.42 41.21
C GLU A 207 101.05 -35.92 41.09
N MET A 208 102.05 -35.07 40.81
CA MET A 208 101.84 -33.64 40.57
C MET A 208 101.01 -33.39 39.30
N GLU A 209 101.26 -34.13 38.23
CA GLU A 209 100.47 -34.10 37.00
C GLU A 209 99.04 -34.59 37.22
N SER A 210 98.83 -35.64 38.02
CA SER A 210 97.51 -36.15 38.39
C SER A 210 96.71 -35.12 39.22
N LYS A 211 97.38 -34.42 40.14
CA LYS A 211 96.77 -33.30 40.91
C LYS A 211 96.38 -32.14 39.98
N ALA A 212 97.27 -31.71 39.09
CA ALA A 212 96.99 -30.67 38.11
C ALA A 212 95.86 -31.06 37.14
N SER A 213 95.82 -32.32 36.73
CA SER A 213 94.76 -32.89 35.89
C SER A 213 93.41 -32.86 36.59
N ARG A 214 93.38 -33.25 37.87
CA ARG A 214 92.16 -33.25 38.69
C ARG A 214 91.62 -31.83 38.91
N GLU A 215 92.49 -30.85 39.16
CA GLU A 215 92.10 -29.45 39.24
C GLU A 215 91.57 -28.91 37.92
N THR A 216 92.18 -29.30 36.79
CA THR A 216 91.70 -28.92 35.46
C THR A 216 90.33 -29.52 35.16
N ILE A 217 90.13 -30.80 35.49
CA ILE A 217 88.82 -31.47 35.39
C ILE A 217 87.79 -30.75 36.28
N MET A 218 88.13 -30.41 37.52
CA MET A 218 87.22 -29.69 38.42
C MET A 218 86.85 -28.30 37.87
N ARG A 219 87.81 -27.55 37.31
CA ARG A 219 87.52 -26.28 36.61
C ARG A 219 86.58 -26.50 35.42
N LEU A 220 86.88 -27.46 34.55
CA LEU A 220 86.04 -27.78 33.39
C LEU A 220 84.63 -28.23 33.81
N VAL A 221 84.49 -29.04 34.86
CA VAL A 221 83.18 -29.43 35.41
C VAL A 221 82.43 -28.21 35.96
N SER A 222 83.13 -27.28 36.62
CA SER A 222 82.53 -26.03 37.08
C SER A 222 82.09 -25.11 35.93
N GLU A 223 82.84 -25.10 34.83
CA GLU A 223 82.50 -24.35 33.61
C GLU A 223 81.33 -25.00 32.87
N VAL A 224 81.34 -26.33 32.70
CA VAL A 224 80.24 -27.10 32.10
C VAL A 224 78.96 -26.95 32.92
N THR A 225 79.03 -26.97 34.24
CA THR A 225 77.84 -26.75 35.09
C THR A 225 77.33 -25.32 35.02
N LYS A 226 78.21 -24.32 34.91
CA LYS A 226 77.81 -22.92 34.65
C LYS A 226 77.16 -22.78 33.27
N GLU A 227 77.73 -23.36 32.22
CA GLU A 227 77.15 -23.33 30.88
C GLU A 227 75.84 -24.11 30.80
N LYS A 228 75.71 -25.25 31.48
CA LYS A 228 74.44 -25.97 31.58
C LYS A 228 73.36 -25.14 32.25
N LYS A 229 73.70 -24.37 33.29
CA LYS A 229 72.75 -23.43 33.93
C LYS A 229 72.37 -22.28 33.00
N LYS A 230 73.31 -21.70 32.27
CA LYS A 230 73.02 -20.67 31.26
C LYS A 230 72.15 -21.21 30.13
N ALA A 231 72.46 -22.38 29.60
CA ALA A 231 71.66 -23.06 28.58
C ALA A 231 70.23 -23.33 29.06
N ALA A 232 70.05 -23.79 30.30
CA ALA A 232 68.72 -23.95 30.90
C ALA A 232 67.97 -22.61 31.01
N GLY A 233 68.66 -21.52 31.36
CA GLY A 233 68.10 -20.17 31.34
C GLY A 233 67.64 -19.75 29.93
N TYR A 234 68.46 -19.97 28.91
CA TYR A 234 68.09 -19.69 27.51
C TYR A 234 66.87 -20.51 27.05
N TYR A 235 66.75 -21.78 27.43
CA TYR A 235 65.55 -22.58 27.11
C TYR A 235 64.29 -22.00 27.76
N GLN A 236 64.37 -21.55 29.02
CA GLN A 236 63.23 -20.93 29.70
C GLN A 236 62.84 -19.60 29.06
N GLU A 237 63.82 -18.77 28.69
CA GLU A 237 63.57 -17.52 27.96
C GLU A 237 62.97 -17.78 26.57
N MET A 238 63.46 -18.80 25.86
CA MET A 238 62.94 -19.21 24.55
C MET A 238 61.51 -19.73 24.66
N GLU A 239 61.18 -20.53 25.68
CA GLU A 239 59.82 -21.00 25.94
C GLU A 239 58.88 -19.83 26.28
N LYS A 240 59.36 -18.86 27.07
CA LYS A 240 58.60 -17.64 27.39
C LYS A 240 58.32 -16.82 26.13
N LEU A 241 59.35 -16.56 25.32
CA LEU A 241 59.20 -15.85 24.04
C LEU A 241 58.27 -16.59 23.08
N SER A 242 58.29 -17.93 23.06
CA SER A 242 57.35 -18.73 22.27
C SER A 242 55.90 -18.50 22.71
N LYS A 243 55.63 -18.51 24.02
CA LYS A 243 54.28 -18.25 24.57
C LYS A 243 53.81 -16.82 24.28
N ASP A 244 54.72 -15.85 24.40
CA ASP A 244 54.42 -14.45 24.10
C ASP A 244 54.13 -14.28 22.59
N LEU A 245 54.87 -14.98 21.71
CA LEU A 245 54.62 -15.00 20.27
C LEU A 245 53.25 -15.60 19.94
N ASP A 246 52.90 -16.74 20.52
CA ASP A 246 51.59 -17.39 20.31
C ASP A 246 50.45 -16.48 20.77
N SER A 247 50.62 -15.81 21.91
CA SER A 247 49.64 -14.84 22.43
C SER A 247 49.47 -13.65 21.47
N ALA A 248 50.57 -13.10 20.97
CA ALA A 248 50.55 -12.01 19.98
C ALA A 248 49.92 -12.43 18.64
N ILE A 249 50.12 -13.68 18.20
CA ILE A 249 49.49 -14.22 16.99
C ILE A 249 47.97 -14.28 17.17
N ILE A 250 47.47 -14.74 18.32
CA ILE A 250 46.03 -14.79 18.62
C ILE A 250 45.43 -13.38 18.65
N GLU A 251 46.09 -12.42 19.31
CA GLU A 251 45.64 -11.02 19.34
C GLU A 251 45.59 -10.42 17.93
N ARG A 252 46.60 -10.66 17.10
CA ARG A 252 46.61 -10.23 15.69
C ARG A 252 45.43 -10.83 14.92
N GLN A 253 45.16 -12.13 15.08
CA GLN A 253 44.03 -12.78 14.41
C GLN A 253 42.68 -12.21 14.83
N ASN A 254 42.52 -11.87 16.11
CA ASN A 254 41.32 -11.22 16.63
C ASN A 254 41.14 -9.82 16.01
N LEU A 255 42.20 -9.03 15.97
CA LEU A 255 42.18 -7.70 15.33
C LEU A 255 41.89 -7.79 13.82
N GLU A 256 42.45 -8.77 13.12
CA GLU A 256 42.14 -9.01 11.70
C GLU A 256 40.68 -9.37 11.46
N MET A 257 40.08 -10.15 12.38
CA MET A 257 38.65 -10.45 12.32
C MET A 257 37.80 -9.21 12.59
N GLU A 258 38.19 -8.37 13.53
CA GLU A 258 37.51 -7.10 13.81
C GLU A 258 37.61 -6.13 12.62
N ILE A 259 38.78 -6.02 12.00
CA ILE A 259 38.98 -5.22 10.77
C ILE A 259 38.05 -5.70 9.66
N ARG A 260 37.96 -7.01 9.42
CA ARG A 260 37.03 -7.57 8.41
C ARG A 260 35.58 -7.24 8.75
N ASN A 261 35.16 -7.41 10.01
CA ASN A 261 33.82 -7.06 10.45
C ASN A 261 33.50 -5.56 10.27
N LEU A 262 34.46 -4.67 10.54
CA LEU A 262 34.32 -3.23 10.34
C LEU A 262 34.26 -2.88 8.85
N GLN A 263 35.07 -3.54 8.01
CA GLN A 263 35.00 -3.39 6.55
C GLN A 263 33.63 -3.83 6.02
N ASP A 264 33.12 -4.97 6.46
CA ASP A 264 31.79 -5.46 6.06
C ASP A 264 30.70 -4.45 6.46
N LYS A 265 30.71 -3.97 7.71
CA LYS A 265 29.78 -2.92 8.17
C LYS A 265 29.89 -1.64 7.37
N LEU A 266 31.11 -1.23 7.00
CA LEU A 266 31.34 -0.06 6.16
C LEU A 266 30.74 -0.26 4.76
N THR A 267 30.94 -1.42 4.14
CA THR A 267 30.35 -1.71 2.82
C THR A 267 28.83 -1.73 2.85
N VAL A 268 28.22 -2.27 3.91
CA VAL A 268 26.76 -2.25 4.10
C VAL A 268 26.26 -0.82 4.28
N SER A 269 26.92 -0.03 5.13
CA SER A 269 26.57 1.38 5.35
C SER A 269 26.70 2.20 4.06
N GLN A 270 27.73 1.94 3.25
CA GLN A 270 27.93 2.57 1.95
C GLN A 270 26.79 2.21 0.98
N LYS A 271 26.40 0.93 0.89
CA LYS A 271 25.26 0.50 0.07
C LYS A 271 23.96 1.18 0.50
N PHE A 272 23.72 1.30 1.80
CA PHE A 272 22.56 2.00 2.35
C PHE A 272 22.56 3.50 2.01
N LEU A 273 23.73 4.14 2.09
CA LEU A 273 23.87 5.53 1.68
C LEU A 273 23.57 5.71 0.18
N ASP A 274 24.04 4.80 -0.65
CA ASP A 274 23.83 4.85 -2.09
C ASP A 274 22.39 4.48 -2.52
N THR A 275 21.67 3.64 -1.76
CA THR A 275 20.22 3.47 -1.92
C THR A 275 19.47 4.73 -1.53
N SER A 276 19.79 5.31 -0.37
CA SER A 276 19.15 6.54 0.12
C SER A 276 19.37 7.73 -0.82
N LYS A 277 20.58 7.88 -1.40
CA LYS A 277 20.85 8.91 -2.44
C LYS A 277 19.98 8.72 -3.69
N ARG A 278 19.77 7.48 -4.14
CA ARG A 278 18.91 7.18 -5.30
C ARG A 278 17.45 7.49 -5.02
N GLU A 279 16.97 7.14 -3.83
CA GLU A 279 15.62 7.48 -3.36
C GLU A 279 15.41 8.99 -3.24
N LEU A 280 16.40 9.72 -2.72
CA LEU A 280 16.35 11.18 -2.65
C LEU A 280 16.30 11.80 -4.06
N HIS A 281 17.06 11.25 -5.01
CA HIS A 281 17.03 11.71 -6.39
C HIS A 281 15.68 11.43 -7.07
N SER A 282 15.09 10.25 -6.86
CA SER A 282 13.77 9.93 -7.41
C SER A 282 12.67 10.81 -6.79
N LEU A 283 12.73 11.05 -5.48
CA LEU A 283 11.81 11.96 -4.79
C LEU A 283 11.95 13.41 -5.26
N LYS A 284 13.18 13.87 -5.50
CA LYS A 284 13.41 15.21 -6.07
C LYS A 284 12.82 15.32 -7.47
N LYS A 285 12.97 14.27 -8.30
CA LYS A 285 12.38 14.23 -9.64
C LYS A 285 10.86 14.28 -9.58
N SER A 286 10.22 13.44 -8.76
CA SER A 286 8.76 13.45 -8.62
C SER A 286 8.25 14.77 -8.06
N SER A 287 8.97 15.41 -7.13
CA SER A 287 8.64 16.75 -6.64
C SER A 287 8.68 17.81 -7.75
N MET A 288 9.64 17.73 -8.68
CA MET A 288 9.72 18.66 -9.81
C MET A 288 8.57 18.43 -10.81
N GLU A 289 8.26 17.17 -11.13
CA GLU A 289 7.14 16.79 -12.00
C GLU A 289 5.79 17.27 -11.42
N LEU A 290 5.63 17.16 -10.09
CA LEU A 290 4.42 17.60 -9.40
C LEU A 290 4.31 19.14 -9.34
N ASP A 291 5.42 19.86 -9.16
CA ASP A 291 5.46 21.32 -9.25
C ASP A 291 5.13 21.82 -10.67
N GLU A 292 5.64 21.14 -11.70
CA GLU A 292 5.31 21.44 -13.10
C GLU A 292 3.83 21.19 -13.41
N SER A 293 3.29 20.06 -12.96
CA SER A 293 1.86 19.73 -13.09
C SER A 293 0.98 20.76 -12.38
N LEU A 294 1.37 21.19 -11.18
CA LEU A 294 0.67 22.21 -10.41
C LEU A 294 0.72 23.58 -11.09
N LYS A 295 1.84 23.94 -11.73
CA LYS A 295 1.94 25.15 -12.55
C LYS A 295 1.01 25.09 -13.76
N SER A 296 0.94 23.95 -14.46
CA SER A 296 0.01 23.74 -15.58
C SER A 296 -1.44 23.90 -15.13
N SER A 297 -1.83 23.18 -14.07
CA SER A 297 -3.19 23.25 -13.53
C SER A 297 -3.58 24.67 -13.09
N ARG A 298 -2.65 25.42 -12.48
CA ARG A 298 -2.87 26.84 -12.15
C ARG A 298 -3.00 27.72 -13.38
N ALA A 299 -2.33 27.41 -14.49
CA ALA A 299 -2.48 28.15 -15.74
C ALA A 299 -3.85 27.85 -16.38
N GLU A 300 -4.26 26.59 -16.42
CA GLU A 300 -5.57 26.15 -16.90
C GLU A 300 -6.73 26.74 -16.08
N SER A 301 -6.59 26.78 -14.76
CA SER A 301 -7.59 27.42 -13.88
C SER A 301 -7.69 28.93 -14.17
N ARG A 302 -6.56 29.61 -14.43
CA ARG A 302 -6.55 31.02 -14.82
C ARG A 302 -7.19 31.26 -16.19
N THR A 303 -6.95 30.39 -17.17
CA THR A 303 -7.59 30.52 -18.49
C THR A 303 -9.10 30.26 -18.41
N ALA A 304 -9.53 29.26 -17.64
CA ALA A 304 -10.95 28.99 -17.39
C ALA A 304 -11.65 30.11 -16.62
N GLN A 305 -10.96 30.73 -15.64
CA GLN A 305 -11.50 31.88 -14.94
C GLN A 305 -11.64 33.09 -15.88
N SER A 306 -10.65 33.33 -16.74
CA SER A 306 -10.71 34.39 -17.75
C SER A 306 -11.84 34.17 -18.75
N SER A 307 -12.09 32.94 -19.18
CA SER A 307 -13.19 32.63 -20.09
C SER A 307 -14.56 32.80 -19.43
N LEU A 308 -14.69 32.42 -18.15
CA LEU A 308 -15.89 32.67 -17.36
C LEU A 308 -16.19 34.17 -17.22
N GLU A 309 -15.16 34.98 -16.97
CA GLU A 309 -15.34 36.43 -16.87
C GLU A 309 -15.76 37.04 -18.21
N SER A 310 -15.14 36.63 -19.31
CA SER A 310 -15.57 37.05 -20.66
C SER A 310 -17.00 36.61 -20.98
N PHE A 311 -17.40 35.41 -20.56
CA PHE A 311 -18.77 34.93 -20.74
C PHE A 311 -19.79 35.76 -19.94
N LYS A 312 -19.47 36.11 -18.69
CA LYS A 312 -20.29 37.02 -17.88
C LYS A 312 -20.40 38.41 -18.53
N GLU A 313 -19.32 38.92 -19.10
CA GLU A 313 -19.32 40.15 -19.89
C GLU A 313 -20.26 40.05 -21.09
N GLN A 314 -20.16 38.98 -21.88
CA GLN A 314 -21.04 38.76 -23.03
C GLN A 314 -22.52 38.72 -22.61
N ILE A 315 -22.87 37.96 -21.57
CA ILE A 315 -24.26 37.92 -21.09
C ILE A 315 -24.72 39.29 -20.59
N ALA A 316 -23.90 39.99 -19.81
CA ALA A 316 -24.27 41.31 -19.31
C ALA A 316 -24.48 42.32 -20.45
N THR A 317 -23.68 42.26 -21.52
CA THR A 317 -23.91 43.09 -22.71
C THR A 317 -25.21 42.74 -23.43
N LEU A 318 -25.54 41.45 -23.60
CA LEU A 318 -26.78 41.00 -24.23
C LEU A 318 -28.03 41.39 -23.43
N LEU A 319 -27.97 41.30 -22.10
CA LEU A 319 -29.07 41.66 -21.21
C LEU A 319 -29.21 43.18 -21.01
N SER A 320 -28.19 43.94 -21.40
CA SER A 320 -28.22 45.41 -21.40
C SER A 320 -28.94 45.91 -22.65
N SER A 321 -30.27 45.95 -22.61
CA SER A 321 -31.12 46.50 -23.67
C SER A 321 -31.98 47.67 -23.15
N GLY A 322 -31.93 48.80 -23.87
CA GLY A 322 -32.61 50.05 -23.48
C GLY A 322 -31.83 50.83 -22.40
N PRO A 323 -32.51 51.48 -21.44
CA PRO A 323 -31.84 52.30 -20.41
C PRO A 323 -31.17 51.49 -19.28
N ALA A 324 -31.31 50.16 -19.26
CA ALA A 324 -30.80 49.31 -18.19
C ALA A 324 -29.43 48.74 -18.54
N THR A 325 -28.38 49.17 -17.84
CA THR A 325 -27.02 48.61 -17.94
C THR A 325 -26.82 47.55 -16.85
N VAL A 326 -26.50 46.33 -17.27
CA VAL A 326 -26.25 45.19 -16.37
C VAL A 326 -24.74 45.07 -16.15
N LYS A 327 -24.33 44.90 -14.90
CA LYS A 327 -22.92 44.61 -14.58
C LYS A 327 -22.59 43.14 -14.90
N PRO A 328 -21.36 42.81 -15.35
CA PRO A 328 -20.91 41.45 -15.63
C PRO A 328 -20.66 40.64 -14.34
N SER A 329 -21.66 40.60 -13.48
CA SER A 329 -21.69 39.80 -12.25
C SER A 329 -22.88 38.88 -12.29
N GLU A 330 -22.70 37.64 -11.85
CA GLU A 330 -23.74 36.61 -11.84
C GLU A 330 -25.03 37.10 -11.16
N LYS A 331 -24.90 37.75 -10.01
CA LYS A 331 -26.04 38.31 -9.28
C LYS A 331 -26.82 39.34 -10.11
N ALA A 332 -26.14 40.31 -10.72
CA ALA A 332 -26.81 41.32 -11.53
C ALA A 332 -27.43 40.75 -12.82
N ILE A 333 -26.80 39.75 -13.42
CA ILE A 333 -27.34 39.00 -14.57
C ILE A 333 -28.64 38.29 -14.18
N LEU A 334 -28.65 37.58 -13.05
CA LEU A 334 -29.82 36.86 -12.55
C LEU A 334 -30.97 37.82 -12.19
N GLU A 335 -30.67 38.90 -11.48
CA GLU A 335 -31.66 39.94 -11.13
C GLU A 335 -32.32 40.53 -12.38
N ARG A 336 -31.53 40.79 -13.44
CA ARG A 336 -32.07 41.29 -14.70
C ARG A 336 -32.96 40.26 -15.42
N ILE A 337 -32.55 39.00 -15.46
CA ILE A 337 -33.36 37.92 -16.05
C ILE A 337 -34.70 37.80 -15.32
N GLN A 338 -34.69 37.83 -13.98
CA GLN A 338 -35.90 37.81 -13.17
C GLN A 338 -36.80 39.02 -13.48
N GLU A 339 -36.25 40.23 -13.58
CA GLU A 339 -37.01 41.43 -13.94
C GLU A 339 -37.67 41.31 -15.33
N ILE A 340 -36.94 40.79 -16.33
CA ILE A 340 -37.48 40.56 -17.68
C ILE A 340 -38.62 39.53 -17.63
N ASN A 341 -38.45 38.44 -16.88
CA ASN A 341 -39.47 37.41 -16.72
C ASN A 341 -40.74 37.97 -16.07
N CYS A 342 -40.62 38.74 -14.98
CA CYS A 342 -41.78 39.37 -14.34
C CYS A 342 -42.52 40.33 -15.28
N LYS A 343 -41.78 41.08 -16.12
CA LYS A 343 -42.40 41.93 -17.15
C LYS A 343 -43.15 41.10 -18.18
N GLU A 344 -42.59 39.99 -18.62
CA GLU A 344 -43.24 39.12 -19.58
C GLU A 344 -44.49 38.45 -19.00
N GLU A 345 -44.44 37.95 -17.76
CA GLU A 345 -45.61 37.44 -17.04
C GLU A 345 -46.72 38.49 -16.95
N SER A 346 -46.38 39.76 -16.66
CA SER A 346 -47.36 40.85 -16.61
C SER A 346 -48.01 41.12 -17.98
N LYS A 347 -47.24 41.04 -19.08
CA LYS A 347 -47.80 41.14 -20.44
C LYS A 347 -48.68 39.95 -20.77
N GLN A 348 -48.28 38.74 -20.39
CA GLN A 348 -49.07 37.52 -20.61
C GLN A 348 -50.43 37.62 -19.92
N ILE A 349 -50.47 38.15 -18.69
CA ILE A 349 -51.73 38.44 -17.99
C ILE A 349 -52.58 39.45 -18.78
N MET A 350 -51.96 40.51 -19.31
CA MET A 350 -52.66 41.49 -20.14
C MET A 350 -53.19 40.89 -21.45
N VAL A 351 -52.42 40.02 -22.11
CA VAL A 351 -52.85 39.30 -23.31
C VAL A 351 -54.05 38.41 -22.99
N PHE A 352 -54.00 37.64 -21.90
CA PHE A 352 -55.12 36.80 -21.47
C PHE A 352 -56.39 37.63 -21.20
N GLN A 353 -56.25 38.83 -20.63
CA GLN A 353 -57.36 39.75 -20.44
C GLN A 353 -57.95 40.23 -21.77
N LEU A 354 -57.10 40.59 -22.74
CA LEU A 354 -57.53 40.98 -24.08
C LEU A 354 -58.18 39.83 -24.86
N GLU A 355 -57.62 38.62 -24.78
CA GLU A 355 -58.22 37.41 -25.36
C GLU A 355 -59.61 37.16 -24.79
N THR A 356 -59.78 37.31 -23.47
CA THR A 356 -61.08 37.19 -22.81
C THR A 356 -62.06 38.26 -23.30
N GLN A 357 -61.59 39.50 -23.53
CA GLN A 357 -62.43 40.57 -24.09
C GLN A 357 -62.82 40.29 -25.55
N ILE A 358 -61.88 39.80 -26.36
CA ILE A 358 -62.15 39.40 -27.75
C ILE A 358 -63.18 38.27 -27.78
N ALA A 359 -63.04 37.24 -26.95
CA ALA A 359 -64.00 36.13 -26.89
C ALA A 359 -65.42 36.63 -26.58
N LYS A 360 -65.58 37.53 -25.61
CA LYS A 360 -66.87 38.16 -25.28
C LYS A 360 -67.45 38.98 -26.44
N LEU A 361 -66.61 39.74 -27.14
CA LEU A 361 -67.05 40.53 -28.31
C LEU A 361 -67.44 39.62 -29.49
N THR A 362 -66.71 38.52 -29.70
CA THR A 362 -67.03 37.52 -30.72
C THR A 362 -68.36 36.84 -30.43
N GLU A 363 -68.61 36.40 -29.19
CA GLU A 363 -69.88 35.81 -28.76
C GLU A 363 -71.05 36.78 -28.99
N ALA A 364 -70.88 38.06 -28.60
CA ALA A 364 -71.89 39.09 -28.85
C ALA A 364 -72.16 39.32 -30.35
N LEU A 365 -71.11 39.28 -31.18
CA LEU A 365 -71.25 39.41 -32.64
C LEU A 365 -71.95 38.19 -33.26
N GLU A 366 -71.65 36.98 -32.80
CA GLU A 366 -72.32 35.75 -33.22
C GLU A 366 -73.81 35.79 -32.87
N ASP A 367 -74.14 36.20 -31.64
CA ASP A 367 -75.52 36.41 -31.19
C ASP A 367 -76.25 37.45 -32.07
N GLN A 368 -75.60 38.59 -32.36
CA GLN A 368 -76.18 39.61 -33.23
C GLN A 368 -76.36 39.12 -34.67
N THR A 369 -75.41 38.34 -35.19
CA THR A 369 -75.50 37.75 -36.53
C THR A 369 -76.63 36.74 -36.61
N ARG A 370 -76.81 35.92 -35.56
CA ARG A 370 -77.93 34.99 -35.45
C ARG A 370 -79.27 35.71 -35.48
N LEU A 371 -79.42 36.77 -34.66
CA LEU A 371 -80.63 37.61 -34.64
C LEU A 371 -80.90 38.26 -36.01
N TYR A 372 -79.86 38.77 -36.68
CA TYR A 372 -79.98 39.33 -38.03
C TYR A 372 -80.46 38.28 -39.04
N HIS A 373 -79.91 37.07 -39.00
CA HIS A 373 -80.33 35.99 -39.89
C HIS A 373 -81.79 35.57 -39.63
N GLU A 374 -82.21 35.47 -38.37
CA GLU A 374 -83.61 35.21 -38.03
C GLU A 374 -84.56 36.31 -38.52
N ALA A 375 -84.17 37.59 -38.41
CA ALA A 375 -84.95 38.70 -38.92
C ALA A 375 -85.08 38.65 -40.45
N LEU A 376 -83.98 38.32 -41.14
CA LEU A 376 -83.96 38.14 -42.60
C LEU A 376 -84.90 37.00 -43.03
N GLU A 377 -84.86 35.85 -42.34
CA GLU A 377 -85.76 34.73 -42.62
C GLU A 377 -87.23 35.08 -42.37
N ARG A 378 -87.54 35.86 -41.33
CA ARG A 378 -88.91 36.39 -41.14
C ARG A 378 -89.31 37.32 -42.29
N SER A 379 -88.42 38.20 -42.74
CA SER A 379 -88.66 39.09 -43.89
C SER A 379 -88.94 38.29 -45.16
N ARG A 380 -88.12 37.28 -45.48
CA ARG A 380 -88.31 36.40 -46.66
C ARG A 380 -89.64 35.66 -46.60
N LYS A 381 -90.04 35.17 -45.42
CA LYS A 381 -91.35 34.52 -45.23
C LYS A 381 -92.50 35.50 -45.50
N ALA A 382 -92.39 36.74 -44.99
CA ALA A 382 -93.39 37.78 -45.23
C ALA A 382 -93.45 38.18 -46.72
N GLU A 383 -92.31 38.32 -47.38
CA GLU A 383 -92.19 38.59 -48.82
C GLU A 383 -92.87 37.48 -49.64
N LYS A 384 -92.58 36.22 -49.34
CA LYS A 384 -93.24 35.08 -50.00
C LYS A 384 -94.76 35.06 -49.77
N CYS A 385 -95.23 35.44 -48.58
CA CYS A 385 -96.66 35.62 -48.34
C CYS A 385 -97.24 36.75 -49.19
N SER A 386 -96.52 37.87 -49.32
CA SER A 386 -96.94 38.99 -50.18
C SER A 386 -96.99 38.61 -51.65
N GLU A 387 -95.98 37.88 -52.16
CA GLU A 387 -95.98 37.34 -53.52
C GLU A 387 -97.19 36.43 -53.75
N ASN A 388 -97.46 35.50 -52.84
CA ASN A 388 -98.63 34.64 -52.93
C ASN A 388 -99.95 35.43 -52.98
N PHE A 389 -100.09 36.48 -52.15
CA PHE A 389 -101.27 37.34 -52.17
C PHE A 389 -101.36 38.15 -53.47
N GLN A 390 -100.23 38.61 -54.01
CA GLN A 390 -100.18 39.31 -55.28
C GLN A 390 -100.57 38.41 -56.46
N ASP A 391 -100.11 37.16 -56.46
CA ASP A 391 -100.49 36.17 -57.47
C ASP A 391 -101.98 35.80 -57.38
N GLN A 392 -102.51 35.64 -56.16
CA GLN A 392 -103.94 35.45 -55.94
C GLN A 392 -104.77 36.64 -56.44
N LEU A 393 -104.31 37.88 -56.18
CA LEU A 393 -104.97 39.08 -56.70
C LEU A 393 -104.96 39.12 -58.22
N LYS A 394 -103.80 38.87 -58.87
CA LYS A 394 -103.72 38.80 -60.34
C LYS A 394 -104.65 37.75 -60.92
N HIS A 395 -104.70 36.55 -60.33
CA HIS A 395 -105.61 35.51 -60.78
C HIS A 395 -107.08 35.95 -60.70
N LEU A 396 -107.48 36.58 -59.59
CA LEU A 396 -108.84 37.13 -59.43
C LEU A 396 -109.12 38.25 -60.44
N GLU A 397 -108.14 39.12 -60.72
CA GLU A 397 -108.25 40.17 -61.75
C GLU A 397 -108.40 39.55 -63.16
N GLU A 398 -107.64 38.49 -63.47
CA GLU A 398 -107.75 37.74 -64.73
C GLU A 398 -109.10 37.01 -64.86
N GLU A 399 -109.60 36.40 -63.78
CA GLU A 399 -110.92 35.77 -63.75
C GLU A 399 -112.02 36.80 -63.99
N LEU A 400 -111.94 37.97 -63.35
CA LEU A 400 -112.88 39.07 -63.55
C LEU A 400 -112.87 39.54 -65.01
N LEU A 401 -111.68 39.74 -65.57
CA LEU A 401 -111.51 40.16 -66.96
C LEU A 401 -112.01 39.07 -67.94
N THR A 402 -111.85 37.80 -67.59
CA THR A 402 -112.41 36.67 -68.35
C THR A 402 -113.93 36.68 -68.28
N ILE A 403 -114.54 36.95 -67.13
CA ILE A 403 -115.99 37.10 -66.98
C ILE A 403 -116.51 38.25 -67.85
N ASP A 404 -115.83 39.40 -67.86
CA ASP A 404 -116.20 40.55 -68.70
C ASP A 404 -116.11 40.20 -70.20
N LEU A 405 -115.01 39.56 -70.63
CA LEU A 405 -114.85 39.06 -71.99
C LEU A 405 -115.92 38.03 -72.36
N MET A 406 -116.28 37.12 -71.46
CA MET A 406 -117.35 36.15 -71.66
C MET A 406 -118.71 36.82 -71.77
N GLN A 407 -119.01 37.84 -70.97
CA GLN A 407 -120.25 38.62 -71.10
C GLN A 407 -120.34 39.32 -72.45
N ASP A 408 -119.26 39.96 -72.89
CA ASP A 408 -119.23 40.63 -74.20
C ASP A 408 -119.27 39.63 -75.36
N GLY A 409 -118.58 38.49 -75.22
CA GLY A 409 -118.69 37.35 -76.12
C GLY A 409 -120.13 36.83 -76.21
N LEU A 410 -120.82 36.68 -75.09
CA LEU A 410 -122.22 36.25 -75.04
C LEU A 410 -123.16 37.29 -75.67
N LYS A 411 -122.94 38.58 -75.44
CA LYS A 411 -123.70 39.67 -76.11
C LYS A 411 -123.49 39.63 -77.62
N LEU A 412 -122.25 39.44 -78.07
CA LEU A 412 -121.92 39.33 -79.50
C LEU A 412 -122.55 38.07 -80.11
N GLU A 413 -122.46 36.93 -79.44
CA GLU A 413 -123.03 35.67 -79.91
C GLU A 413 -124.56 35.73 -79.97
N LYS A 414 -125.21 36.39 -79.00
CA LYS A 414 -126.64 36.69 -79.06
C LYS A 414 -126.99 37.52 -80.31
N GLN A 415 -126.20 38.55 -80.64
CA GLN A 415 -126.40 39.33 -81.86
C GLN A 415 -126.17 38.51 -83.14
N LYS A 416 -125.14 37.66 -83.16
CA LYS A 416 -124.87 36.76 -84.30
C LYS A 416 -125.96 35.72 -84.45
N TYR A 417 -126.44 35.11 -83.36
CA TYR A 417 -127.50 34.11 -83.37
C TYR A 417 -128.81 34.69 -83.90
N LEU A 418 -129.15 35.93 -83.49
CA LEU A 418 -130.29 36.66 -84.05
C LEU A 418 -130.14 36.84 -85.57
N LYS A 419 -128.97 37.29 -86.04
CA LYS A 419 -128.69 37.42 -87.49
C LYS A 419 -128.64 36.07 -88.22
N PHE A 420 -128.13 35.03 -87.58
CA PHE A 420 -128.04 33.69 -88.17
C PHE A 420 -129.43 33.08 -88.32
N LEU A 421 -130.32 33.24 -87.34
CA LEU A 421 -131.71 32.79 -87.47
C LEU A 421 -132.44 33.54 -88.60
N GLU A 422 -132.18 34.84 -88.76
CA GLU A 422 -132.65 35.60 -89.94
C GLU A 422 -132.12 34.98 -91.24
N GLN A 423 -130.80 34.70 -91.33
CA GLN A 423 -130.19 34.09 -92.52
C GLN A 423 -130.58 32.64 -92.77
N LEU A 424 -130.81 31.83 -91.74
CA LEU A 424 -131.16 30.43 -91.87
C LEU A 424 -132.61 30.28 -92.30
N ASN A 425 -133.49 31.16 -91.81
CA ASN A 425 -134.82 31.32 -92.40
C ASN A 425 -134.71 31.64 -93.89
N GLU A 426 -133.81 32.54 -94.29
CA GLU A 426 -133.59 32.88 -95.71
C GLU A 426 -133.08 31.68 -96.52
N LYS A 427 -132.05 30.98 -96.05
CA LYS A 427 -131.41 29.87 -96.77
C LYS A 427 -132.23 28.59 -96.79
N MET A 428 -133.00 28.32 -95.73
CA MET A 428 -133.94 27.21 -95.68
C MET A 428 -135.29 27.54 -96.36
N LYS A 429 -135.44 28.76 -96.90
CA LYS A 429 -136.64 29.28 -97.58
C LYS A 429 -137.89 29.28 -96.69
N LEU A 430 -137.73 29.67 -95.43
CA LEU A 430 -138.78 29.71 -94.40
C LEU A 430 -139.26 31.15 -94.09
N ASP A 431 -138.84 32.15 -94.89
CA ASP A 431 -139.03 33.58 -94.64
C ASP A 431 -140.48 34.04 -94.46
N SER A 432 -141.43 33.47 -95.20
CA SER A 432 -142.85 33.83 -95.08
C SER A 432 -143.49 33.26 -93.81
N LEU A 433 -143.03 32.10 -93.33
CA LEU A 433 -143.52 31.49 -92.09
C LEU A 433 -142.89 32.17 -90.85
N ALA A 434 -141.63 32.60 -90.96
CA ALA A 434 -140.94 33.29 -89.88
C ALA A 434 -141.60 34.61 -89.45
N ALA A 435 -142.30 35.30 -90.35
CA ALA A 435 -143.03 36.53 -90.07
C ALA A 435 -144.38 36.30 -89.35
N GLU A 436 -144.99 35.12 -89.49
CA GLU A 436 -146.31 34.79 -88.90
C GLU A 436 -146.22 34.13 -87.52
N VAL A 437 -145.15 33.37 -87.23
CA VAL A 437 -145.07 32.50 -86.04
C VAL A 437 -144.25 33.13 -84.88
N GLY A 438 -143.57 34.25 -85.12
CA GLY A 438 -142.79 34.96 -84.09
C GLY A 438 -141.47 34.28 -83.69
N PHE A 439 -140.59 35.02 -83.02
CA PHE A 439 -139.21 34.58 -82.74
C PHE A 439 -139.14 33.27 -81.92
N ASP A 440 -140.05 33.08 -80.98
CA ASP A 440 -140.03 31.95 -80.04
C ASP A 440 -140.24 30.58 -80.71
N MET A 441 -140.80 30.53 -81.92
CA MET A 441 -141.11 29.27 -82.62
C MET A 441 -140.21 28.99 -83.83
N ASN A 442 -139.28 29.90 -84.17
CA ASN A 442 -138.41 29.75 -85.34
C ASN A 442 -137.42 28.57 -85.24
N MET A 443 -136.97 28.23 -84.03
CA MET A 443 -135.96 27.18 -83.82
C MET A 443 -136.50 25.76 -84.08
N ASP A 444 -137.76 25.49 -83.72
CA ASP A 444 -138.38 24.16 -83.90
C ASP A 444 -138.56 23.82 -85.37
N VAL A 445 -138.81 24.83 -86.21
CA VAL A 445 -138.93 24.66 -87.66
C VAL A 445 -137.58 24.30 -88.31
N ILE A 446 -136.46 24.83 -87.79
CA ILE A 446 -135.11 24.56 -88.27
C ILE A 446 -134.62 23.16 -87.84
N LEU A 447 -134.91 22.75 -86.59
CA LEU A 447 -134.39 21.51 -85.99
C LEU A 447 -134.79 20.25 -86.77
N ALA A 448 -136.03 20.18 -87.25
CA ALA A 448 -136.52 19.08 -88.08
C ALA A 448 -135.70 18.87 -89.37
N ARG A 449 -134.94 19.89 -89.82
CA ARG A 449 -134.15 19.82 -91.05
C ARG A 449 -132.76 19.20 -90.88
N VAL A 450 -132.15 19.32 -89.69
CA VAL A 450 -130.72 19.01 -89.46
C VAL A 450 -130.47 17.54 -89.15
N GLU A 451 -131.41 16.84 -88.49
CA GLU A 451 -131.27 15.41 -88.12
C GLU A 451 -131.04 14.46 -89.31
N GLN A 452 -131.31 14.92 -90.52
CA GLN A 452 -131.11 14.16 -91.74
C GLN A 452 -129.63 13.98 -92.14
N LEU A 453 -128.70 14.83 -91.67
CA LEU A 453 -127.33 14.94 -92.21
C LEU A 453 -126.23 14.19 -91.44
N VAL A 454 -126.38 13.91 -90.14
CA VAL A 454 -125.30 13.48 -89.21
C VAL A 454 -124.86 12.00 -89.34
N LYS A 455 -125.62 11.14 -90.02
CA LYS A 455 -125.35 9.68 -90.04
C LYS A 455 -124.10 9.21 -90.83
N LEU A 456 -123.31 10.09 -91.44
CA LEU A 456 -122.30 9.71 -92.45
C LEU A 456 -120.83 9.65 -91.97
N GLU A 457 -120.47 10.07 -90.74
CA GLU A 457 -119.06 10.37 -90.36
C GLU A 457 -118.33 9.36 -89.44
N GLY A 458 -118.97 8.27 -88.98
CA GLY A 458 -118.48 7.44 -87.86
C GLY A 458 -117.31 6.45 -88.11
N ASP A 459 -116.94 6.12 -89.35
CA ASP A 459 -116.18 4.88 -89.62
C ASP A 459 -114.62 4.99 -89.62
N ALA A 460 -114.01 6.17 -89.47
CA ALA A 460 -112.57 6.37 -89.76
C ALA A 460 -111.55 6.09 -88.62
N VAL A 461 -111.96 5.77 -87.38
CA VAL A 461 -111.10 5.95 -86.17
C VAL A 461 -110.30 4.69 -85.73
N ILE A 462 -110.55 3.50 -86.28
CA ILE A 462 -110.12 2.23 -85.65
C ILE A 462 -108.64 1.81 -85.94
N GLU A 463 -107.94 2.35 -86.94
CA GLU A 463 -106.71 1.74 -87.48
C GLU A 463 -105.37 2.05 -86.74
N ASN A 464 -105.26 3.11 -85.93
CA ASN A 464 -103.96 3.64 -85.43
C ASN A 464 -103.32 2.97 -84.17
N LYS A 465 -103.90 1.93 -83.56
CA LYS A 465 -103.53 1.46 -82.20
C LYS A 465 -102.39 0.41 -82.09
N THR A 466 -101.99 -0.26 -83.18
CA THR A 466 -101.18 -1.50 -83.13
C THR A 466 -99.66 -1.32 -83.21
N VAL A 467 -99.13 -0.20 -83.70
CA VAL A 467 -97.69 -0.04 -84.02
C VAL A 467 -96.79 0.23 -82.78
N ALA A 468 -97.29 0.84 -81.71
CA ALA A 468 -96.48 1.33 -80.59
C ALA A 468 -95.88 0.26 -79.65
N TYR A 469 -96.39 -0.98 -79.67
CA TYR A 469 -96.06 -1.99 -78.67
C TYR A 469 -94.72 -2.73 -78.93
N SER A 470 -94.25 -2.79 -80.17
CA SER A 470 -93.10 -3.65 -80.57
C SER A 470 -91.71 -3.07 -80.25
N LEU A 471 -91.55 -1.74 -80.20
CA LEU A 471 -90.27 -1.06 -79.99
C LEU A 471 -89.77 -1.13 -78.53
N ARG A 472 -90.70 -1.15 -77.56
CA ARG A 472 -90.38 -1.12 -76.12
C ARG A 472 -89.62 -2.36 -75.64
N ARG A 473 -89.77 -3.50 -76.32
CA ARG A 473 -89.18 -4.79 -75.91
C ARG A 473 -87.69 -4.93 -76.23
N LYS A 474 -87.18 -4.28 -77.28
CA LYS A 474 -85.77 -4.39 -77.72
C LYS A 474 -84.79 -3.56 -76.88
N LEU A 475 -85.26 -2.48 -76.25
CA LEU A 475 -84.43 -1.59 -75.45
C LEU A 475 -84.02 -2.20 -74.09
N LYS A 476 -84.88 -3.05 -73.51
CA LYS A 476 -84.64 -3.67 -72.20
C LYS A 476 -83.48 -4.68 -72.21
N THR A 477 -83.38 -5.50 -73.25
CA THR A 477 -82.36 -6.57 -73.36
C THR A 477 -80.93 -6.08 -73.61
N GLN A 478 -80.75 -4.85 -74.13
CA GLN A 478 -79.41 -4.28 -74.32
C GLN A 478 -78.82 -3.70 -73.03
N LYS A 479 -79.67 -3.19 -72.13
CA LYS A 479 -79.23 -2.58 -70.87
C LYS A 479 -78.63 -3.61 -69.90
N GLU A 480 -79.27 -4.76 -69.76
CA GLU A 480 -78.83 -5.83 -68.86
C GLU A 480 -77.45 -6.42 -69.24
N LYS A 481 -77.09 -6.43 -70.54
CA LYS A 481 -75.77 -6.92 -71.00
C LYS A 481 -74.62 -5.97 -70.68
N LEU A 482 -74.88 -4.67 -70.58
CA LEU A 482 -73.86 -3.67 -70.27
C LEU A 482 -73.48 -3.71 -68.78
N GLU A 483 -74.49 -3.76 -67.91
CA GLU A 483 -74.33 -3.81 -66.45
C GLU A 483 -73.51 -5.05 -66.00
N SER A 484 -73.69 -6.19 -66.67
CA SER A 484 -72.91 -7.41 -66.39
C SER A 484 -71.41 -7.27 -66.71
N LYS A 485 -71.04 -6.58 -67.79
CA LYS A 485 -69.62 -6.36 -68.15
C LYS A 485 -68.94 -5.36 -67.23
N GLU A 486 -69.67 -4.36 -66.77
CA GLU A 486 -69.16 -3.32 -65.85
C GLU A 486 -68.79 -3.92 -64.48
N LEU A 487 -69.61 -4.83 -63.96
CA LEU A 487 -69.31 -5.58 -62.75
C LEU A 487 -68.01 -6.39 -62.87
N HIS A 488 -67.81 -7.10 -63.98
CA HIS A 488 -66.59 -7.90 -64.18
C HIS A 488 -65.32 -7.03 -64.22
N MET A 489 -65.39 -5.84 -64.82
CA MET A 489 -64.27 -4.91 -64.87
C MET A 489 -63.90 -4.37 -63.49
N SER A 490 -64.90 -4.12 -62.63
CA SER A 490 -64.66 -3.64 -61.26
C SER A 490 -63.91 -4.68 -60.40
N LEU A 491 -64.27 -5.96 -60.51
CA LEU A 491 -63.65 -7.06 -59.77
C LEU A 491 -62.18 -7.27 -60.16
N LEU A 492 -61.85 -7.16 -61.46
CA LEU A 492 -60.46 -7.30 -61.93
C LEU A 492 -59.56 -6.17 -61.41
N ARG A 493 -60.07 -4.92 -61.39
CA ARG A 493 -59.32 -3.78 -60.83
C ARG A 493 -59.06 -3.94 -59.34
N GLN A 494 -60.05 -4.43 -58.59
CA GLN A 494 -59.89 -4.72 -57.16
C GLN A 494 -58.82 -5.79 -56.92
N LYS A 495 -58.77 -6.85 -57.75
CA LYS A 495 -57.76 -7.91 -57.61
C LYS A 495 -56.35 -7.42 -57.93
N ILE A 496 -56.20 -6.52 -58.90
CA ILE A 496 -54.90 -5.91 -59.22
C ILE A 496 -54.41 -5.05 -58.05
N ALA A 497 -55.27 -4.21 -57.49
CA ALA A 497 -54.91 -3.36 -56.34
C ALA A 497 -54.44 -4.19 -55.13
N GLN A 498 -55.13 -5.29 -54.82
CA GLN A 498 -54.72 -6.23 -53.77
C GLN A 498 -53.33 -6.83 -54.01
N LEU A 499 -53.04 -7.26 -55.25
CA LEU A 499 -51.75 -7.86 -55.59
C LEU A 499 -50.60 -6.83 -55.53
N GLU A 500 -50.87 -5.57 -55.86
CA GLU A 500 -49.90 -4.47 -55.74
C GLU A 500 -49.60 -4.16 -54.27
N GLU A 501 -50.61 -4.14 -53.40
CA GLU A 501 -50.46 -3.94 -51.96
C GLU A 501 -49.66 -5.09 -51.32
N GLU A 502 -49.98 -6.35 -51.63
CA GLU A 502 -49.23 -7.52 -51.16
C GLU A 502 -47.75 -7.45 -51.55
N LYS A 503 -47.45 -6.99 -52.78
CA LYS A 503 -46.08 -6.83 -53.26
C LYS A 503 -45.34 -5.74 -52.48
N GLN A 504 -45.98 -4.59 -52.23
CA GLN A 504 -45.38 -3.50 -51.46
C GLN A 504 -45.05 -3.93 -50.03
N VAL A 505 -45.98 -4.64 -49.36
CA VAL A 505 -45.77 -5.19 -48.02
C VAL A 505 -44.60 -6.17 -47.99
N ARG A 506 -44.48 -7.08 -48.96
CA ARG A 506 -43.35 -8.01 -49.05
C ARG A 506 -42.01 -7.30 -49.23
N THR A 507 -41.97 -6.23 -50.03
CA THR A 507 -40.75 -5.42 -50.21
C THR A 507 -40.37 -4.67 -48.93
N ALA A 508 -41.34 -4.08 -48.21
CA ALA A 508 -41.10 -3.41 -46.93
C ALA A 508 -40.53 -4.38 -45.87
N LEU A 509 -41.11 -5.57 -45.76
CA LEU A 509 -40.62 -6.61 -44.84
C LEU A 509 -39.21 -7.10 -45.16
N ALA A 510 -38.82 -7.11 -46.44
CA ALA A 510 -37.46 -7.46 -46.84
C ALA A 510 -36.45 -6.39 -46.39
N VAL A 511 -36.78 -5.10 -46.55
CA VAL A 511 -35.95 -3.98 -46.10
C VAL A 511 -35.81 -3.99 -44.58
N GLU A 512 -36.91 -4.16 -43.84
CA GLU A 512 -36.88 -4.24 -42.37
C GLU A 512 -36.01 -5.40 -41.87
N ARG A 513 -36.07 -6.57 -42.54
CA ARG A 513 -35.20 -7.71 -42.26
C ARG A 513 -33.73 -7.38 -42.48
N ASP A 514 -33.39 -6.69 -43.57
CA ASP A 514 -32.01 -6.31 -43.88
C ASP A 514 -31.46 -5.28 -42.89
N GLU A 515 -32.29 -4.32 -42.46
CA GLU A 515 -31.96 -3.37 -41.40
C GLU A 515 -31.73 -4.07 -40.05
N ALA A 516 -32.61 -5.00 -39.67
CA ALA A 516 -32.44 -5.83 -38.47
C ALA A 516 -31.15 -6.69 -38.54
N ASN A 517 -30.83 -7.26 -39.69
CA ASN A 517 -29.57 -8.00 -39.87
C ASN A 517 -28.34 -7.08 -39.73
N LEU A 518 -28.41 -5.85 -40.21
CA LEU A 518 -27.35 -4.86 -40.06
C LEU A 518 -27.15 -4.47 -38.58
N THR A 519 -28.23 -4.27 -37.82
CA THR A 519 -28.15 -3.96 -36.38
C THR A 519 -27.57 -5.13 -35.60
N VAL A 520 -27.98 -6.37 -35.89
CA VAL A 520 -27.41 -7.59 -35.30
C VAL A 520 -25.91 -7.69 -35.57
N ARG A 521 -25.44 -7.39 -36.78
CA ARG A 521 -23.99 -7.38 -37.10
C ARG A 521 -23.23 -6.29 -36.35
N LYS A 522 -23.81 -5.09 -36.18
CA LYS A 522 -23.20 -4.01 -35.39
C LYS A 522 -23.09 -4.40 -33.91
N LEU A 523 -24.15 -5.01 -33.36
CA LEU A 523 -24.17 -5.50 -31.98
C LEU A 523 -23.14 -6.62 -31.78
N HIS A 524 -23.01 -7.57 -32.70
CA HIS A 524 -21.96 -8.60 -32.64
C HIS A 524 -20.55 -7.99 -32.61
N LYS A 525 -20.26 -7.00 -33.46
CA LYS A 525 -18.96 -6.30 -33.43
C LYS A 525 -18.72 -5.55 -32.12
N MET A 526 -19.78 -5.02 -31.49
CA MET A 526 -19.67 -4.37 -30.17
C MET A 526 -19.39 -5.40 -29.08
N ILE A 527 -20.08 -6.55 -29.11
CA ILE A 527 -19.83 -7.69 -28.21
C ILE A 527 -18.38 -8.15 -28.33
N GLU A 528 -17.85 -8.34 -29.54
CA GLU A 528 -16.44 -8.72 -29.73
C GLU A 528 -15.45 -7.69 -29.15
N ARG A 529 -15.75 -6.39 -29.28
CA ARG A 529 -14.91 -5.33 -28.69
C ARG A 529 -14.97 -5.35 -27.16
N LEU A 530 -16.16 -5.48 -26.60
CA LEU A 530 -16.36 -5.58 -25.15
C LEU A 530 -15.71 -6.84 -24.58
N GLN A 531 -15.79 -7.97 -25.30
CA GLN A 531 -15.12 -9.21 -24.92
C GLN A 531 -13.60 -9.02 -24.85
N LYS A 532 -12.99 -8.38 -25.86
CA LYS A 532 -11.55 -8.06 -25.86
C LYS A 532 -11.16 -7.12 -24.71
N GLN A 533 -11.98 -6.11 -24.42
CA GLN A 533 -11.73 -5.22 -23.29
C GLN A 533 -11.84 -5.95 -21.95
N LEU A 534 -12.80 -6.87 -21.82
CA LEU A 534 -12.97 -7.70 -20.63
C LEU A 534 -11.77 -8.63 -20.44
N ASP A 535 -11.26 -9.24 -21.51
CA ASP A 535 -10.10 -10.13 -21.43
C ASP A 535 -8.83 -9.35 -21.05
N LEU A 536 -8.59 -8.17 -21.65
CA LEU A 536 -7.51 -7.27 -21.22
C LEU A 536 -7.65 -6.86 -19.75
N ALA A 537 -8.86 -6.55 -19.30
CA ALA A 537 -9.11 -6.20 -17.90
C ALA A 537 -8.86 -7.39 -16.96
N ARG A 538 -9.18 -8.63 -17.38
CA ARG A 538 -8.86 -9.85 -16.63
C ARG A 538 -7.35 -10.07 -16.53
N GLU A 539 -6.61 -9.91 -17.64
CA GLU A 539 -5.14 -10.00 -17.67
C GLU A 539 -4.50 -8.96 -16.74
N MET A 540 -4.96 -7.70 -16.79
CA MET A 540 -4.51 -6.67 -15.86
C MET A 540 -4.80 -7.02 -14.39
N ASN A 541 -5.95 -7.64 -14.11
CA ASN A 541 -6.33 -8.04 -12.76
C ASN A 541 -5.46 -9.21 -12.26
N THR A 542 -5.12 -10.17 -13.12
CA THR A 542 -4.16 -11.24 -12.79
C THR A 542 -2.77 -10.68 -12.52
N ASP A 543 -2.30 -9.72 -13.31
CA ASP A 543 -1.02 -9.03 -13.09
C ASP A 543 -1.00 -8.25 -11.78
N LEU A 544 -2.08 -7.53 -11.46
CA LEU A 544 -2.21 -6.81 -10.20
C LEU A 544 -2.24 -7.77 -9.01
N LYS A 545 -2.89 -8.93 -9.12
CA LYS A 545 -2.86 -9.97 -8.09
C LYS A 545 -1.46 -10.52 -7.88
N ALA A 546 -0.70 -10.76 -8.95
CA ALA A 546 0.69 -11.21 -8.86
C ALA A 546 1.58 -10.15 -8.16
N LYS A 547 1.43 -8.87 -8.53
CA LYS A 547 2.12 -7.77 -7.85
C LYS A 547 1.71 -7.64 -6.38
N LEU A 548 0.44 -7.89 -6.06
CA LEU A 548 -0.05 -7.88 -4.69
C LEU A 548 0.57 -9.02 -3.87
N SER A 549 0.69 -10.23 -4.43
CA SER A 549 1.37 -11.35 -3.77
C SER A 549 2.85 -11.04 -3.54
N GLU A 550 3.56 -10.51 -4.54
CA GLU A 550 4.96 -10.07 -4.38
C GLU A 550 5.10 -9.00 -3.28
N THR A 551 4.19 -8.04 -3.24
CA THR A 551 4.16 -6.99 -2.20
C THR A 551 3.90 -7.60 -0.81
N SER A 552 3.03 -8.61 -0.72
CA SER A 552 2.74 -9.31 0.53
C SER A 552 3.95 -10.09 1.03
N GLU A 553 4.70 -10.75 0.15
CA GLU A 553 5.96 -11.43 0.49
C GLU A 553 7.03 -10.45 0.95
N LEU A 554 7.18 -9.31 0.27
CA LEU A 554 8.10 -8.25 0.69
C LEU A 554 7.73 -7.69 2.06
N LYS A 555 6.42 -7.54 2.34
CA LYS A 555 5.94 -7.11 3.66
C LYS A 555 6.25 -8.13 4.74
N ILE A 556 6.11 -9.43 4.48
CA ILE A 556 6.50 -10.50 5.41
C ILE A 556 7.99 -10.43 5.70
N LYS A 557 8.84 -10.35 4.67
CA LYS A 557 10.30 -10.20 4.82
C LYS A 557 10.68 -8.95 5.63
N THR A 558 9.98 -7.84 5.40
CA THR A 558 10.19 -6.60 6.17
C THR A 558 9.81 -6.77 7.64
N LEU A 559 8.72 -7.48 7.94
CA LEU A 559 8.30 -7.79 9.31
C LEU A 559 9.29 -8.72 10.01
N GLU A 560 9.84 -9.71 9.30
CA GLU A 560 10.90 -10.59 9.81
C GLU A 560 12.19 -9.82 10.11
N GLN A 561 12.62 -8.94 9.21
CA GLN A 561 13.76 -8.05 9.43
C GLN A 561 13.52 -7.12 10.63
N ASN A 562 12.31 -6.58 10.79
CA ASN A 562 11.98 -5.76 11.95
C ASN A 562 12.05 -6.56 13.26
N ARG A 563 11.62 -7.82 13.27
CA ARG A 563 11.78 -8.72 14.44
C ARG A 563 13.25 -8.92 14.79
N THR A 564 14.11 -9.19 13.82
CA THR A 564 15.54 -9.38 14.08
C THR A 564 16.20 -8.09 14.57
N ILE A 565 15.84 -6.93 14.02
CA ILE A 565 16.27 -5.62 14.54
C ILE A 565 15.82 -5.42 15.98
N GLU A 566 14.59 -5.80 16.32
CA GLU A 566 14.06 -5.66 17.68
C GLU A 566 14.80 -6.58 18.66
N GLU A 567 15.14 -7.81 18.26
CA GLU A 567 15.95 -8.74 19.04
C GLU A 567 17.39 -8.23 19.24
N LEU A 568 18.01 -7.69 18.18
CA LEU A 568 19.32 -7.04 18.25
C LEU A 568 19.31 -5.79 19.13
N SER A 569 18.25 -4.99 19.07
CA SER A 569 18.06 -3.83 19.96
C SER A 569 17.90 -4.26 21.42
N LYS A 570 17.15 -5.34 21.68
CA LYS A 570 17.03 -5.93 23.03
C LYS A 570 18.38 -6.44 23.54
N SER A 571 19.20 -7.07 22.68
CA SER A 571 20.52 -7.57 23.06
C SER A 571 21.52 -6.42 23.27
N GLN A 572 21.51 -5.40 22.40
CA GLN A 572 22.27 -4.17 22.56
C GLN A 572 21.92 -3.47 23.88
N GLY A 573 20.64 -3.31 24.20
CA GLY A 573 20.21 -2.69 25.46
C GLY A 573 20.58 -3.52 26.70
N LYS A 574 20.74 -4.84 26.59
CA LYS A 574 21.32 -5.68 27.65
C LYS A 574 22.83 -5.44 27.78
N LEU A 575 23.53 -5.37 26.65
CA LEU A 575 24.97 -5.12 26.59
C LEU A 575 25.33 -3.75 27.17
N GLU A 576 24.54 -2.73 26.85
CA GLU A 576 24.69 -1.35 27.34
C GLU A 576 24.47 -1.27 28.85
N ARG A 577 23.48 -1.98 29.38
CA ARG A 577 23.30 -2.15 30.83
C ARG A 577 24.47 -2.87 31.51
N MET A 578 25.09 -3.85 30.85
CA MET A 578 26.31 -4.49 31.38
C MET A 578 27.51 -3.53 31.32
N LYS A 579 27.65 -2.76 30.24
CA LYS A 579 28.67 -1.72 30.08
C LYS A 579 28.55 -0.66 31.18
N GLU A 580 27.37 -0.11 31.44
CA GLU A 580 27.16 0.85 32.52
C GLU A 580 27.51 0.27 33.90
N LYS A 581 27.18 -1.00 34.16
CA LYS A 581 27.57 -1.68 35.40
C LYS A 581 29.09 -1.79 35.51
N ALA A 582 29.76 -2.17 34.44
CA ALA A 582 31.21 -2.27 34.39
C ALA A 582 31.87 -0.89 34.55
N GLU A 583 31.36 0.16 33.91
CA GLU A 583 31.85 1.53 34.06
C GLU A 583 31.66 2.04 35.50
N LYS A 584 30.51 1.76 36.13
CA LYS A 584 30.28 2.08 37.54
C LYS A 584 31.29 1.35 38.44
N GLN A 585 31.52 0.06 38.23
CA GLN A 585 32.55 -0.69 38.96
C GLN A 585 33.95 -0.13 38.73
N LEU A 586 34.31 0.19 37.49
CA LEU A 586 35.59 0.79 37.15
C LEU A 586 35.78 2.15 37.83
N SER A 587 34.72 2.98 37.85
CA SER A 587 34.74 4.28 38.53
C SER A 587 34.92 4.13 40.05
N SER A 588 34.26 3.14 40.67
CA SER A 588 34.43 2.76 42.08
C SER A 588 35.88 2.37 42.36
N VAL A 589 36.42 1.42 41.60
CA VAL A 589 37.81 0.95 41.74
C VAL A 589 38.79 2.09 41.52
N LYS A 590 38.55 2.96 40.53
CA LYS A 590 39.39 4.15 40.29
C LYS A 590 39.36 5.12 41.47
N SER A 591 38.18 5.35 42.07
CA SER A 591 38.05 6.21 43.25
C SER A 591 38.73 5.62 44.48
N GLU A 592 38.64 4.31 44.69
CA GLU A 592 39.37 3.59 45.74
C GLU A 592 40.89 3.66 45.53
N LEU A 593 41.34 3.53 44.29
CA LEU A 593 42.76 3.64 43.92
C LEU A 593 43.27 5.06 44.22
N LEU A 594 42.54 6.10 43.82
CA LEU A 594 42.88 7.49 44.13
C LEU A 594 42.92 7.76 45.64
N LEU A 595 42.00 7.17 46.40
CA LEU A 595 42.02 7.24 47.87
C LEU A 595 43.27 6.58 48.46
N LYS A 596 43.66 5.40 47.95
CA LYS A 596 44.89 4.72 48.36
C LYS A 596 46.14 5.52 47.97
N GLU A 597 46.15 6.14 46.80
CA GLU A 597 47.25 6.96 46.32
C GLU A 597 47.40 8.24 47.17
N ARG A 598 46.29 8.93 47.49
CA ARG A 598 46.30 10.06 48.44
C ARG A 598 46.81 9.64 49.82
N LYS A 599 46.34 8.50 50.33
CA LYS A 599 46.79 8.01 51.63
C LYS A 599 48.29 7.67 51.63
N ALA A 600 48.77 7.03 50.56
CA ALA A 600 50.19 6.72 50.40
C ALA A 600 51.06 7.98 50.26
N THR A 601 50.58 9.02 49.59
CA THR A 601 51.28 10.31 49.47
C THR A 601 51.30 11.07 50.79
N GLU A 602 50.19 11.12 51.54
CA GLU A 602 50.14 11.67 52.90
C GLU A 602 51.08 10.91 53.84
N ASP A 603 51.10 9.58 53.81
CA ASP A 603 52.00 8.78 54.65
C ASP A 603 53.46 9.00 54.28
N LYS A 604 53.76 9.16 52.98
CA LYS A 604 55.10 9.56 52.51
C LYS A 604 55.49 10.95 53.02
N GLU A 605 54.57 11.91 52.98
CA GLU A 605 54.79 13.28 53.47
C GLU A 605 54.98 13.30 55.00
N LYS A 606 54.19 12.55 55.76
CA LYS A 606 54.39 12.37 57.21
C LYS A 606 55.75 11.79 57.52
N ASN A 607 56.17 10.76 56.80
CA ASN A 607 57.49 10.15 56.96
C ASN A 607 58.61 11.13 56.60
N GLN A 608 58.42 11.95 55.57
CA GLN A 608 59.37 12.98 55.17
C GLN A 608 59.48 14.09 56.23
N ASN A 609 58.36 14.56 56.77
CA ASN A 609 58.32 15.53 57.87
C ASN A 609 58.96 14.98 59.15
N MET A 610 58.69 13.72 59.51
CA MET A 610 59.36 13.05 60.62
C MET A 610 60.87 12.97 60.40
N LEU A 611 61.31 12.61 59.20
CA LEU A 611 62.72 12.56 58.85
C LEU A 611 63.38 13.94 58.94
N GLU A 612 62.68 14.99 58.52
CA GLU A 612 63.17 16.37 58.61
C GLU A 612 63.29 16.84 60.06
N THR A 613 62.32 16.52 60.92
CA THR A 613 62.40 16.76 62.37
C THR A 613 63.60 16.05 62.98
N VAL A 614 63.75 14.74 62.75
CA VAL A 614 64.91 13.97 63.25
C VAL A 614 66.22 14.54 62.71
N THR A 615 66.26 14.97 61.45
CA THR A 615 67.44 15.61 60.85
C THR A 615 67.76 16.95 61.51
N SER A 616 66.75 17.73 61.88
CA SER A 616 66.90 19.00 62.58
C SER A 616 67.37 18.79 64.03
N GLU A 617 66.81 17.82 64.75
CA GLU A 617 67.26 17.42 66.09
C GLU A 617 68.70 16.91 66.07
N MET A 618 69.05 16.09 65.08
CA MET A 618 70.42 15.62 64.83
C MET A 618 71.38 16.78 64.59
N LYS A 619 70.98 17.82 63.84
CA LYS A 619 71.78 19.04 63.65
C LYS A 619 71.97 19.79 64.96
N VAL A 620 70.92 19.94 65.77
CA VAL A 620 70.99 20.60 67.09
C VAL A 620 71.91 19.83 68.03
N LEU A 621 71.76 18.52 68.14
CA LEU A 621 72.64 17.63 68.92
C LEU A 621 74.10 17.73 68.48
N LYS A 622 74.34 17.84 67.16
CA LYS A 622 75.69 18.03 66.63
C LYS A 622 76.28 19.38 67.05
N THR A 623 75.48 20.45 67.06
CA THR A 623 75.93 21.78 67.53
C THR A 623 76.19 21.81 69.02
N THR A 624 75.32 21.21 69.85
CA THR A 624 75.53 21.16 71.30
C THR A 624 76.74 20.31 71.67
N LEU A 625 76.98 19.20 70.96
CA LEU A 625 78.19 18.40 71.12
C LEU A 625 79.45 19.19 70.78
N ALA A 626 79.43 19.98 69.70
CA ALA A 626 80.55 20.84 69.32
C ALA A 626 80.83 21.92 70.39
N GLU A 627 79.79 22.50 70.98
CA GLU A 627 79.91 23.45 72.09
C GLU A 627 80.45 22.80 73.37
N LEU A 628 79.99 21.59 73.70
CA LEU A 628 80.52 20.82 74.84
C LEU A 628 82.00 20.48 74.64
N SER A 629 82.40 20.04 73.44
CA SER A 629 83.82 19.80 73.12
C SER A 629 84.65 21.09 73.21
N LYS A 630 84.08 22.25 72.85
CA LYS A 630 84.75 23.55 73.03
C LYS A 630 84.90 23.90 74.51
N ARG A 631 83.87 23.71 75.33
CA ARG A 631 83.94 23.92 76.79
C ARG A 631 84.93 22.98 77.46
N GLU A 632 84.94 21.71 77.07
CA GLU A 632 85.90 20.72 77.55
C GLU A 632 87.34 21.17 77.26
N ARG A 633 87.61 21.64 76.04
CA ARG A 633 88.92 22.18 75.66
C ARG A 633 89.30 23.40 76.50
N GLN A 634 88.37 24.34 76.73
CA GLN A 634 88.60 25.50 77.59
C GLN A 634 88.90 25.10 79.05
N LEU A 635 88.23 24.08 79.59
CA LEU A 635 88.49 23.56 80.94
C LEU A 635 89.84 22.86 81.01
N ALA A 636 90.21 22.10 79.98
CA ALA A 636 91.53 21.49 79.87
C ALA A 636 92.64 22.55 79.81
N ASP A 637 92.47 23.60 79.00
CA ASP A 637 93.39 24.73 78.90
C ASP A 637 93.51 25.47 80.25
N PHE A 638 92.39 25.73 80.93
CA PHE A 638 92.38 26.35 82.25
C PHE A 638 93.12 25.49 83.29
N ARG A 639 92.86 24.17 83.30
CA ARG A 639 93.53 23.20 84.16
C ARG A 639 95.03 23.19 83.92
N GLU A 640 95.47 23.28 82.67
CA GLU A 640 96.89 23.38 82.31
C GLU A 640 97.52 24.67 82.84
N VAL A 641 96.87 25.82 82.66
CA VAL A 641 97.36 27.13 83.14
C VAL A 641 97.48 27.14 84.66
N VAL A 642 96.45 26.69 85.39
CA VAL A 642 96.47 26.63 86.86
C VAL A 642 97.56 25.69 87.35
N SER A 643 97.73 24.52 86.73
CA SER A 643 98.80 23.57 87.06
C SER A 643 100.19 24.20 86.87
N ARG A 644 100.37 24.99 85.79
CA ARG A 644 101.61 25.74 85.52
C ARG A 644 101.88 26.81 86.57
N MET A 645 100.86 27.56 86.98
CA MET A 645 100.97 28.61 88.00
C MET A 645 101.31 28.05 89.39
N LEU A 646 100.87 26.82 89.71
CA LEU A 646 101.15 26.15 90.98
C LEU A 646 102.48 25.38 91.00
N GLY A 647 103.27 25.44 89.92
CA GLY A 647 104.55 24.72 89.80
C GLY A 647 104.41 23.20 89.76
N LEU A 648 103.22 22.69 89.41
CA LEU A 648 102.94 21.27 89.28
C LEU A 648 103.44 20.76 87.92
N ASN A 649 104.00 19.56 87.87
CA ASN A 649 104.61 19.03 86.65
C ASN A 649 103.55 18.58 85.64
N ILE A 650 103.30 19.43 84.63
CA ILE A 650 102.30 19.25 83.56
C ILE A 650 102.62 18.05 82.65
N ALA A 651 103.85 17.52 82.66
CA ALA A 651 104.21 16.34 81.88
C ALA A 651 103.61 15.02 82.42
N SER A 652 102.95 15.07 83.59
CA SER A 652 102.14 13.97 84.12
C SER A 652 100.75 13.99 83.46
N LEU A 653 100.46 12.97 82.63
CA LEU A 653 99.21 12.83 81.87
C LEU A 653 97.94 12.64 82.75
N ALA A 654 98.10 12.60 84.07
CA ALA A 654 97.01 12.49 85.04
C ALA A 654 97.39 13.23 86.31
N LEU A 655 97.28 14.56 86.29
CA LEU A 655 97.39 15.40 87.48
C LEU A 655 96.01 15.45 88.14
N PRO A 656 95.72 14.71 89.23
CA PRO A 656 94.36 14.64 89.76
C PRO A 656 93.95 15.96 90.41
N ASP A 657 92.68 16.35 90.25
CA ASP A 657 92.20 17.70 90.58
C ASP A 657 92.42 18.08 92.07
N TYR A 658 92.46 17.08 92.95
CA TYR A 658 92.73 17.30 94.37
C TYR A 658 94.14 17.84 94.66
N GLU A 659 95.15 17.57 93.82
CA GLU A 659 96.53 18.09 93.98
C GLU A 659 96.60 19.59 93.64
N ILE A 660 95.88 20.01 92.60
CA ILE A 660 95.69 21.42 92.25
C ILE A 660 94.95 22.14 93.38
N ILE A 661 93.88 21.53 93.88
CA ILE A 661 93.06 22.07 94.97
C ILE A 661 93.88 22.20 96.26
N THR A 662 94.65 21.18 96.66
CA THR A 662 95.49 21.23 97.88
C THR A 662 96.57 22.29 97.81
N ARG A 663 97.25 22.47 96.65
CA ARG A 663 98.24 23.55 96.48
C ARG A 663 97.61 24.95 96.50
N LEU A 664 96.42 25.10 95.93
CA LEU A 664 95.65 26.34 96.05
C LEU A 664 95.23 26.58 97.51
N ASP A 665 94.80 25.54 98.22
CA ASP A 665 94.46 25.62 99.64
C ASP A 665 95.68 26.03 100.47
N ASP A 666 96.86 25.47 100.24
CA ASP A 666 98.11 25.88 100.92
C ASP A 666 98.48 27.35 100.62
N LEU A 667 98.21 27.83 99.40
CA LEU A 667 98.44 29.23 99.00
C LEU A 667 97.43 30.18 99.66
N ILE A 668 96.18 29.73 99.84
CA ILE A 668 95.12 30.46 100.55
C ILE A 668 95.40 30.47 102.07
N HIS A 669 95.85 29.35 102.65
CA HIS A 669 96.19 29.23 104.07
C HIS A 669 97.44 30.05 104.45
N SER A 670 98.38 30.24 103.53
CA SER A 670 99.54 31.12 103.74
C SER A 670 99.23 32.63 103.70
N HIS A 671 98.00 33.03 103.32
CA HIS A 671 97.55 34.43 103.26
C HIS A 671 96.39 34.77 104.23
N GLN A 672 96.12 33.95 105.25
CA GLN A 672 95.09 34.22 106.26
C GLN A 672 95.66 34.75 107.59
N HIS A 673 96.28 35.93 107.55
CA HIS A 673 96.23 36.89 108.66
C HIS A 673 95.76 38.23 108.09
N HIS A 674 94.61 38.71 108.57
CA HIS A 674 93.91 39.95 108.19
C HIS A 674 93.07 39.90 106.91
N CYS A 675 91.78 39.55 107.01
CA CYS A 675 90.71 40.55 106.96
C CYS A 675 89.30 39.95 107.13
N PHE A 676 88.44 40.80 107.67
CA PHE A 676 87.08 40.61 108.16
C PHE A 676 86.00 40.51 107.05
N PRO A 677 84.75 40.11 107.40
CA PRO A 677 83.70 39.69 106.48
C PRO A 677 82.87 40.85 105.91
N CYS A 678 82.40 40.73 104.67
CA CYS A 678 81.38 41.64 104.11
C CYS A 678 80.35 40.91 103.23
N VAL A 679 79.19 40.69 103.86
CA VAL A 679 77.82 40.95 103.40
C VAL A 679 77.32 40.37 102.06
N CYS A 680 76.30 39.55 102.22
CA CYS A 680 75.36 39.02 101.22
C CYS A 680 74.60 40.11 100.44
N LEU A 681 74.25 39.80 99.18
CA LEU A 681 73.01 40.29 98.57
C LEU A 681 72.29 39.16 97.84
N ARG A 682 71.07 38.95 98.30
CA ARG A 682 70.05 37.97 97.92
C ARG A 682 69.09 38.67 96.96
N HIS A 683 68.75 38.08 95.83
CA HIS A 683 67.39 38.10 95.24
C HIS A 683 67.28 36.95 94.22
N MET A 684 66.49 35.91 94.50
CA MET A 684 65.04 35.76 94.20
C MET A 684 64.78 35.72 92.68
N SER A 685 64.07 34.79 92.05
CA SER A 685 63.25 33.64 92.47
C SER A 685 62.56 33.12 91.19
N ARG A 686 62.41 31.80 91.02
CA ARG A 686 61.19 31.08 90.56
C ARG A 686 61.53 29.81 89.77
N THR A 687 61.40 28.69 90.46
CA THR A 687 60.66 27.49 90.02
C THR A 687 59.17 27.65 90.46
N PRO A 688 58.21 26.73 90.23
CA PRO A 688 58.15 25.46 89.44
C PRO A 688 56.80 25.28 88.66
N GLU A 689 56.53 24.02 88.25
CA GLU A 689 55.22 23.34 87.97
C GLU A 689 54.84 23.18 86.49
N GLU A 690 54.89 21.96 85.94
CA GLU A 690 53.85 20.88 85.96
C GLU A 690 52.55 21.24 85.22
N GLN A 691 52.26 20.49 84.13
CA GLN A 691 50.95 19.93 83.76
C GLN A 691 51.05 19.30 82.34
N GLN A 692 50.94 17.97 82.21
CA GLN A 692 49.70 17.21 82.00
C GLN A 692 49.14 17.36 80.57
N GLY A 693 49.07 16.22 79.87
CA GLY A 693 48.55 16.15 78.53
C GLY A 693 47.09 16.55 78.44
N ASN A 694 46.69 17.02 77.26
CA ASN A 694 45.36 16.77 76.75
C ASN A 694 45.37 16.71 75.23
N ILE A 695 44.86 15.58 74.77
CA ILE A 695 44.36 15.31 73.44
C ILE A 695 43.28 16.34 73.14
N GLN A 696 43.37 17.02 71.99
CA GLN A 696 42.19 17.60 71.36
C GLN A 696 42.22 17.29 69.86
N LEU A 697 41.50 16.22 69.53
CA LEU A 697 40.91 16.01 68.21
C LEU A 697 40.02 17.22 67.91
N LEU A 698 40.29 17.86 66.78
CA LEU A 698 39.38 18.80 66.13
C LEU A 698 39.09 18.30 64.72
N HIS A 699 37.82 18.45 64.39
CA HIS A 699 37.05 17.84 63.33
C HIS A 699 37.50 18.21 61.91
#